data_AF-A0AAX4JW48-F1
#
_entry.id   AF-A0AAX4JW48-F1
#
_cell.length_a   1.000
_cell.length_b   1.000
_cell.length_c   1.000
_cell.angle_alpha   90.00
_cell.angle_beta   90.00
_cell.angle_gamma   90.00
#
_symmetry.space_group_name_H-M   'P 1'
#
loop_
_entity.id
_entity.type
_entity.pdbx_description
1 polymer ?
#
loop_
_entity_poly.entity_id
_entity_poly.type
_entity_poly.pdbx_seq_one_letter_code
_entity_poly.pdbx_strand_id
1 'polypeptide(L)'
;MAEPAFTEQVAEKASTITLSPEKEAEYERITRRLQEHTGGDIIRKVLADGEVVRAYWGTATTGRPHIAYCVPLVKIADFLTAGVHVKVLLAGELAVSNPAAWNLANLHAFLDASKSTLQTVQYRVKYYSILLKTVFTVLGVPVDKLEFVTGTSYQLKADYTLDVYKFHALTSTREAEHAGADVVKESESPLMSSLLYPGLQALDEQYLDVHFQFGGVDQRKIFMYAAHFLPRLGYAKRAHLMNAMVPGLSGGKMSASDPKSKIDFLDSPAEIKSKIKAALCPPGEVENNGVLAFIKAVLIPVQALRNEQASTKGEKAPVGEGSFVNAGAPEGTLFSITRPEKFGGDIHFSSYEDLEKAYVAEEVHPGDLKGAVTDALINLLAPIRKAFEEDKDWQEVEKLAYPDQSAAPAAAAKKEKKKDVRKSAPTEEERAALRAAKEKEKAEKAAAKATAEGHPLKPAELQKSSQAAAEAPAAAAASGSGSSSSTSCVTSTNLPKLKLLAKGKVRDIYALPGAEDQDKLLFVATDRMSAFDVIMNNGIPSKGITLTTLSLFWFDKLKHIIPNHVLNPSPSSCLDSPADAWSEFPRSLDEYRDQLEGRSMIVKKCEVVKIEAIVRGYITGSAWSEYKKSQTVHGIPMPAGLVESQKLPKPLFTPSTKADQGEHDENIHPDKVKDICGPELAEEIEKVALRLYTEASEYALERGLILADTKFEFGLLPDSTSPNKNQLILIDEVLTPDSSRYWSSAEYVEGKPQASFDKQYLRDWLIKEGLKAKEDVTLPEHVVSETRRKYEEARDRVMGLGQFA
;
A
#
# COMPACT_ATOMS: atom_id res chain seq x y z
N MET A 1 25.33 -23.90 19.59
CA MET A 1 25.74 -25.16 18.90
C MET A 1 26.56 -24.75 17.67
N ALA A 2 27.40 -25.63 17.13
CA ALA A 2 28.33 -25.27 16.06
C ALA A 2 27.63 -24.82 14.76
N GLU A 3 28.23 -23.87 14.05
CA GLU A 3 27.89 -23.58 12.66
C GLU A 3 28.17 -24.83 11.80
N PRO A 4 27.23 -25.29 10.95
CA PRO A 4 27.52 -26.30 9.96
C PRO A 4 28.27 -25.64 8.80
N ALA A 5 29.56 -25.95 8.67
CA ALA A 5 30.33 -25.60 7.48
C ALA A 5 29.72 -26.28 6.24
N PHE A 6 29.01 -25.51 5.42
CA PHE A 6 28.47 -25.96 4.13
C PHE A 6 28.61 -24.90 3.01
N THR A 7 29.44 -23.89 3.23
CA THR A 7 29.76 -22.82 2.26
C THR A 7 31.08 -23.03 1.52
N GLU A 8 31.83 -24.11 1.80
CA GLU A 8 33.05 -24.49 1.09
C GLU A 8 32.92 -25.88 0.44
N GLN A 9 32.14 -25.97 -0.65
CA GLN A 9 32.32 -26.90 -1.80
C GLN A 9 31.06 -26.92 -2.70
N VAL A 10 30.83 -25.87 -3.49
CA VAL A 10 30.55 -25.94 -4.95
C VAL A 10 30.80 -24.53 -5.52
N ALA A 11 32.06 -24.14 -5.65
CA ALA A 11 32.44 -23.13 -6.63
C ALA A 11 32.57 -23.84 -7.99
N GLU A 12 31.44 -24.18 -8.60
CA GLU A 12 31.44 -24.85 -9.90
C GLU A 12 32.07 -23.92 -10.92
N LYS A 13 33.12 -24.42 -11.60
CA LYS A 13 33.73 -23.72 -12.73
C LYS A 13 32.66 -23.55 -13.79
N ALA A 14 32.25 -22.31 -14.04
CA ALA A 14 31.37 -21.98 -15.16
C ALA A 14 32.07 -22.35 -16.48
N SER A 15 31.86 -23.58 -16.95
CA SER A 15 32.25 -24.00 -18.29
C SER A 15 31.45 -23.18 -19.28
N THR A 16 32.12 -22.43 -20.15
CA THR A 16 31.48 -21.59 -21.16
C THR A 16 30.87 -22.50 -22.23
N ILE A 17 29.59 -22.86 -22.05
CA ILE A 17 28.82 -23.69 -22.98
C ILE A 17 28.74 -22.94 -24.31
N THR A 18 29.46 -23.46 -25.30
CA THR A 18 29.56 -22.87 -26.64
C THR A 18 28.45 -23.46 -27.51
N LEU A 19 27.57 -22.61 -28.03
CA LEU A 19 26.47 -23.02 -28.91
C LEU A 19 26.87 -22.97 -30.39
N SER A 20 26.11 -23.65 -31.25
CA SER A 20 26.16 -23.40 -32.69
C SER A 20 25.59 -22.01 -33.01
N PRO A 21 25.92 -21.38 -34.15
CA PRO A 21 25.36 -20.07 -34.52
C PRO A 21 23.83 -20.01 -34.54
N GLU A 22 23.19 -21.13 -34.91
CA GLU A 22 21.73 -21.29 -34.91
C GLU A 22 21.18 -21.28 -33.47
N LYS A 23 21.81 -22.04 -32.56
CA LYS A 23 21.42 -22.09 -31.14
C LYS A 23 21.77 -20.83 -30.38
N GLU A 24 22.81 -20.10 -30.77
CA GLU A 24 23.12 -18.77 -30.25
C GLU A 24 22.02 -17.76 -30.67
N ALA A 25 21.53 -17.82 -31.91
CA ALA A 25 20.41 -17.00 -32.36
C ALA A 25 19.08 -17.35 -31.65
N GLU A 26 18.85 -18.63 -31.32
CA GLU A 26 17.74 -19.04 -30.44
C GLU A 26 17.89 -18.46 -29.03
N TYR A 27 19.08 -18.55 -28.42
CA TYR A 27 19.37 -17.98 -27.10
C TYR A 27 19.16 -16.47 -27.06
N GLU A 28 19.73 -15.73 -28.01
CA GLU A 28 19.57 -14.28 -28.13
C GLU A 28 18.11 -13.87 -28.34
N ARG A 29 17.32 -14.65 -29.11
CA ARG A 29 15.87 -14.41 -29.22
C ARG A 29 15.14 -14.70 -27.90
N ILE A 30 15.56 -15.70 -27.13
CA ILE A 30 15.00 -15.98 -25.79
C ILE A 30 15.33 -14.81 -24.83
N THR A 31 16.55 -14.27 -24.84
CA THR A 31 16.97 -13.24 -23.87
C THR A 31 16.73 -11.78 -24.30
N ARG A 32 16.49 -11.49 -25.60
CA ARG A 32 16.29 -10.11 -26.09
C ARG A 32 15.16 -9.38 -25.35
N ARG A 33 15.35 -8.08 -25.09
CA ARG A 33 14.35 -7.16 -24.51
C ARG A 33 13.90 -7.50 -23.08
N LEU A 34 14.64 -8.34 -22.36
CA LEU A 34 14.49 -8.52 -20.92
C LEU A 34 15.22 -7.41 -20.16
N GLN A 35 14.76 -7.10 -18.94
CA GLN A 35 15.48 -6.21 -18.02
C GLN A 35 16.55 -6.98 -17.23
N GLU A 36 16.25 -8.23 -16.85
CA GLU A 36 17.15 -9.10 -16.10
C GLU A 36 16.89 -10.56 -16.49
N HIS A 37 17.92 -11.40 -16.41
CA HIS A 37 17.75 -12.85 -16.44
C HIS A 37 18.79 -13.55 -15.55
N THR A 38 18.42 -14.69 -14.96
CA THR A 38 19.29 -15.53 -14.14
C THR A 38 19.23 -16.99 -14.60
N GLY A 39 20.33 -17.74 -14.47
CA GLY A 39 20.37 -19.14 -14.89
C GLY A 39 20.49 -19.34 -16.42
N GLY A 40 21.04 -18.37 -17.16
CA GLY A 40 21.20 -18.47 -18.62
C GLY A 40 22.03 -19.69 -19.07
N ASP A 41 22.93 -20.17 -18.21
CA ASP A 41 23.67 -21.43 -18.34
C ASP A 41 22.75 -22.66 -18.45
N ILE A 42 21.63 -22.70 -17.73
CA ILE A 42 20.63 -23.78 -17.82
C ILE A 42 20.01 -23.80 -19.22
N ILE A 43 19.63 -22.63 -19.74
CA ILE A 43 19.04 -22.49 -21.08
C ILE A 43 20.08 -22.86 -22.15
N ARG A 44 21.33 -22.39 -22.03
CA ARG A 44 22.42 -22.75 -22.93
C ARG A 44 22.70 -24.26 -22.91
N LYS A 45 22.67 -24.91 -21.75
CA LYS A 45 22.84 -26.36 -21.64
C LYS A 45 21.76 -27.11 -22.43
N VAL A 46 20.48 -26.81 -22.19
CA VAL A 46 19.35 -27.44 -22.91
C VAL A 46 19.46 -27.24 -24.43
N LEU A 47 19.86 -26.05 -24.88
CA LEU A 47 20.07 -25.76 -26.31
C LEU A 47 21.26 -26.53 -26.90
N ALA A 48 22.34 -26.73 -26.13
CA ALA A 48 23.52 -27.51 -26.54
C ALA A 48 23.23 -29.02 -26.60
N ASP A 49 22.44 -29.52 -25.65
CA ASP A 49 21.97 -30.91 -25.58
C ASP A 49 20.93 -31.24 -26.68
N GLY A 50 20.46 -30.21 -27.42
CA GLY A 50 19.50 -30.36 -28.52
C GLY A 50 18.04 -30.55 -28.07
N GLU A 51 17.76 -30.35 -26.78
CA GLU A 51 16.43 -30.49 -26.21
C GLU A 51 15.51 -29.29 -26.53
N VAL A 52 14.20 -29.55 -26.55
CA VAL A 52 13.20 -28.48 -26.65
C VAL A 52 13.13 -27.73 -25.32
N VAL A 53 13.46 -26.45 -25.34
CA VAL A 53 13.35 -25.60 -24.14
C VAL A 53 11.88 -25.49 -23.71
N ARG A 54 11.61 -25.78 -22.44
CA ARG A 54 10.26 -25.71 -21.84
C ARG A 54 10.18 -24.51 -20.90
N ALA A 55 9.12 -23.73 -21.02
CA ALA A 55 8.91 -22.50 -20.26
C ALA A 55 7.48 -22.38 -19.73
N TYR A 56 7.27 -21.59 -18.69
CA TYR A 56 5.93 -21.08 -18.37
C TYR A 56 5.90 -19.60 -18.03
N TRP A 57 4.72 -19.03 -18.24
CA TRP A 57 4.32 -17.72 -17.76
C TRP A 57 3.02 -17.88 -16.96
N GLY A 58 3.02 -17.39 -15.72
CA GLY A 58 1.86 -17.40 -14.85
C GLY A 58 1.07 -16.08 -14.95
N THR A 59 -0.26 -16.18 -15.01
CA THR A 59 -1.14 -15.01 -14.91
C THR A 59 -2.29 -15.28 -13.94
N ALA A 60 -2.36 -14.49 -12.87
CA ALA A 60 -3.45 -14.56 -11.91
C ALA A 60 -4.71 -13.92 -12.52
N THR A 61 -5.83 -14.65 -12.54
CA THR A 61 -7.07 -14.23 -13.22
C THR A 61 -7.91 -13.29 -12.32
N THR A 62 -7.33 -12.14 -11.95
CA THR A 62 -7.89 -11.22 -10.94
C THR A 62 -8.67 -10.06 -11.55
N GLY A 63 -8.03 -8.98 -11.97
CA GLY A 63 -8.67 -7.85 -12.67
C GLY A 63 -8.79 -8.11 -14.18
N ARG A 64 -9.49 -7.22 -14.90
CA ARG A 64 -9.45 -7.21 -16.39
C ARG A 64 -8.01 -6.94 -16.87
N PRO A 65 -7.44 -7.79 -17.76
CA PRO A 65 -6.21 -7.48 -18.48
C PRO A 65 -6.32 -6.15 -19.21
N HIS A 66 -5.23 -5.40 -19.16
CA HIS A 66 -5.07 -4.14 -19.86
C HIS A 66 -3.90 -4.26 -20.82
N ILE A 67 -3.76 -3.29 -21.71
CA ILE A 67 -2.85 -3.38 -22.86
C ILE A 67 -1.35 -3.52 -22.51
N ALA A 68 -0.95 -3.32 -21.25
CA ALA A 68 0.39 -3.70 -20.77
C ALA A 68 0.68 -5.19 -20.94
N TYR A 69 -0.35 -6.05 -20.98
CA TYR A 69 -0.20 -7.48 -21.28
C TYR A 69 0.44 -7.72 -22.66
N CYS A 70 0.39 -6.77 -23.61
CA CYS A 70 1.13 -6.92 -24.86
C CYS A 70 2.65 -7.09 -24.65
N VAL A 71 3.22 -6.60 -23.54
CA VAL A 71 4.65 -6.72 -23.23
C VAL A 71 5.05 -8.19 -22.99
N PRO A 72 4.46 -8.94 -22.03
CA PRO A 72 4.76 -10.36 -21.90
C PRO A 72 4.30 -11.18 -23.11
N LEU A 73 3.21 -10.79 -23.80
CA LEU A 73 2.72 -11.54 -24.97
C LEU A 73 3.67 -11.45 -26.18
N VAL A 74 4.31 -10.30 -26.41
CA VAL A 74 5.37 -10.17 -27.43
C VAL A 74 6.63 -10.95 -27.03
N LYS A 75 6.95 -11.06 -25.74
CA LYS A 75 8.06 -11.90 -25.28
C LYS A 75 7.74 -13.40 -25.41
N ILE A 76 6.49 -13.81 -25.21
CA ILE A 76 6.03 -15.17 -25.50
C ILE A 76 6.09 -15.47 -27.01
N ALA A 77 5.81 -14.48 -27.87
CA ALA A 77 6.03 -14.62 -29.31
C ALA A 77 7.50 -14.87 -29.67
N ASP A 78 8.46 -14.21 -29.00
CA ASP A 78 9.89 -14.51 -29.15
C ASP A 78 10.20 -15.97 -28.78
N PHE A 79 9.68 -16.45 -27.65
CA PHE A 79 9.91 -17.82 -27.18
C PHE A 79 9.38 -18.86 -28.19
N LEU A 80 8.13 -18.73 -28.62
CA LEU A 80 7.51 -19.65 -29.58
C LEU A 80 8.24 -19.64 -30.93
N THR A 81 8.72 -18.46 -31.37
CA THR A 81 9.52 -18.30 -32.60
C THR A 81 10.95 -18.82 -32.46
N ALA A 82 11.51 -18.83 -31.24
CA ALA A 82 12.75 -19.55 -30.89
C ALA A 82 12.53 -21.06 -30.67
N GLY A 83 11.32 -21.57 -30.91
CA GLY A 83 10.99 -23.00 -30.79
C GLY A 83 10.69 -23.49 -29.36
N VAL A 84 10.71 -22.60 -28.37
CA VAL A 84 10.38 -22.91 -26.97
C VAL A 84 8.92 -23.40 -26.87
N HIS A 85 8.69 -24.44 -26.08
CA HIS A 85 7.36 -24.88 -25.70
C HIS A 85 6.87 -24.06 -24.48
N VAL A 86 5.79 -23.28 -24.65
CA VAL A 86 5.35 -22.31 -23.64
C VAL A 86 4.03 -22.73 -23.03
N LYS A 87 4.05 -22.94 -21.70
CA LYS A 87 2.86 -23.13 -20.87
C LYS A 87 2.37 -21.78 -20.35
N VAL A 88 1.14 -21.39 -20.65
CA VAL A 88 0.44 -20.29 -19.99
C VAL A 88 -0.32 -20.88 -18.82
N LEU A 89 0.20 -20.69 -17.61
CA LEU A 89 -0.51 -21.08 -16.39
C LEU A 89 -1.60 -20.03 -16.14
N LEU A 90 -2.83 -20.38 -16.52
CA LEU A 90 -4.01 -19.76 -15.96
C LEU A 90 -4.18 -20.34 -14.56
N ALA A 91 -4.06 -19.50 -13.54
CA ALA A 91 -4.59 -19.86 -12.24
C ALA A 91 -6.10 -20.14 -12.44
N GLY A 92 -6.59 -21.35 -12.16
CA GLY A 92 -8.01 -21.76 -12.24
C GLY A 92 -8.45 -22.58 -13.47
N GLU A 93 -9.66 -23.17 -13.41
CA GLU A 93 -10.15 -24.23 -14.33
C GLU A 93 -11.05 -23.73 -15.48
N LEU A 94 -11.01 -24.44 -16.61
CA LEU A 94 -11.98 -24.32 -17.70
C LEU A 94 -13.02 -25.46 -17.59
N ALA A 95 -14.15 -25.20 -16.96
CA ALA A 95 -15.13 -26.24 -16.60
C ALA A 95 -15.68 -27.01 -17.83
N VAL A 96 -15.56 -28.33 -17.81
CA VAL A 96 -16.13 -29.24 -18.81
C VAL A 96 -17.44 -29.84 -18.31
N SER A 97 -18.53 -29.47 -18.98
CA SER A 97 -19.86 -30.12 -19.07
C SER A 97 -20.63 -30.61 -17.82
N ASN A 98 -20.09 -30.61 -16.60
CA ASN A 98 -20.80 -31.16 -15.42
C ASN A 98 -21.13 -30.10 -14.35
N PRO A 99 -22.37 -29.56 -14.33
CA PRO A 99 -22.82 -28.60 -13.32
C PRO A 99 -23.10 -29.20 -11.93
N ALA A 100 -22.69 -30.44 -11.65
CA ALA A 100 -22.67 -31.02 -10.29
C ALA A 100 -21.25 -31.13 -9.70
N ALA A 101 -20.19 -30.89 -10.49
CA ALA A 101 -18.80 -30.93 -10.04
C ALA A 101 -18.33 -29.57 -9.49
N TRP A 102 -18.97 -29.06 -8.43
CA TRP A 102 -18.67 -27.76 -7.80
C TRP A 102 -17.43 -27.79 -6.90
N ASN A 103 -16.34 -28.42 -7.36
CA ASN A 103 -15.09 -28.47 -6.62
C ASN A 103 -14.26 -27.20 -6.80
N LEU A 104 -13.44 -26.87 -5.79
CA LEU A 104 -12.70 -25.61 -5.67
C LEU A 104 -11.90 -25.28 -6.95
N ALA A 105 -12.35 -24.27 -7.68
CA ALA A 105 -11.62 -23.74 -8.82
C ALA A 105 -10.77 -22.53 -8.42
N ASN A 106 -9.48 -22.60 -8.78
CA ASN A 106 -8.45 -21.56 -8.65
C ASN A 106 -7.91 -21.30 -7.24
N LEU A 107 -6.63 -21.63 -7.03
CA LEU A 107 -5.93 -21.38 -5.77
C LEU A 107 -5.30 -19.98 -5.78
N HIS A 108 -4.30 -19.71 -6.64
CA HIS A 108 -3.56 -18.43 -6.65
C HIS A 108 -4.44 -17.17 -6.75
N ALA A 109 -5.42 -17.11 -7.67
CA ALA A 109 -6.25 -15.90 -7.79
C ALA A 109 -7.25 -15.75 -6.65
N PHE A 110 -7.61 -16.83 -5.95
CA PHE A 110 -8.44 -16.78 -4.73
C PHE A 110 -7.61 -16.38 -3.51
N LEU A 111 -6.38 -16.89 -3.39
CA LEU A 111 -5.44 -16.57 -2.32
C LEU A 111 -5.01 -15.09 -2.33
N ASP A 112 -4.88 -14.48 -3.52
CA ASP A 112 -4.52 -13.06 -3.70
C ASP A 112 -5.75 -12.11 -3.71
N ALA A 113 -6.85 -12.48 -4.36
CA ALA A 113 -7.96 -11.55 -4.57
C ALA A 113 -9.04 -11.59 -3.48
N SER A 114 -8.82 -10.84 -2.41
CA SER A 114 -9.73 -10.63 -1.26
C SER A 114 -11.15 -10.07 -1.58
N LYS A 115 -11.53 -9.97 -2.86
CA LYS A 115 -12.84 -9.51 -3.36
C LYS A 115 -13.47 -10.46 -4.38
N SER A 116 -12.88 -11.62 -4.67
CA SER A 116 -13.35 -12.53 -5.72
C SER A 116 -13.97 -13.79 -5.13
N THR A 117 -15.15 -14.16 -5.61
CA THR A 117 -15.78 -15.45 -5.27
C THR A 117 -15.22 -16.55 -6.18
N LEU A 118 -15.17 -17.81 -5.71
CA LEU A 118 -14.76 -18.95 -6.55
C LEU A 118 -15.53 -19.00 -7.89
N GLN A 119 -16.82 -18.65 -7.87
CA GLN A 119 -17.66 -18.55 -9.07
C GLN A 119 -17.24 -17.43 -10.03
N THR A 120 -17.00 -16.19 -9.55
CA THR A 120 -16.53 -15.11 -10.43
C THR A 120 -15.13 -15.39 -10.98
N VAL A 121 -14.29 -16.08 -10.21
CA VAL A 121 -12.96 -16.49 -10.64
C VAL A 121 -13.01 -17.51 -11.79
N GLN A 122 -13.94 -18.48 -11.80
CA GLN A 122 -14.13 -19.39 -12.95
C GLN A 122 -14.45 -18.65 -14.25
N TYR A 123 -15.36 -17.67 -14.20
CA TYR A 123 -15.67 -16.84 -15.37
C TYR A 123 -14.48 -15.99 -15.82
N ARG A 124 -13.64 -15.51 -14.88
CA ARG A 124 -12.40 -14.82 -15.20
C ARG A 124 -11.38 -15.73 -15.89
N VAL A 125 -11.25 -17.00 -15.50
CA VAL A 125 -10.41 -17.97 -16.22
C VAL A 125 -10.87 -18.11 -17.67
N LYS A 126 -12.17 -18.32 -17.89
CA LYS A 126 -12.74 -18.44 -19.24
C LYS A 126 -12.52 -17.14 -20.04
N TYR A 127 -12.73 -15.97 -19.43
CA TYR A 127 -12.47 -14.67 -20.04
C TYR A 127 -11.00 -14.50 -20.45
N TYR A 128 -10.05 -14.78 -19.55
CA TYR A 128 -8.60 -14.73 -19.82
C TYR A 128 -8.22 -15.71 -20.94
N SER A 129 -8.72 -16.94 -20.91
CA SER A 129 -8.45 -17.93 -21.97
C SER A 129 -8.92 -17.45 -23.35
N ILE A 130 -10.13 -16.88 -23.44
CA ILE A 130 -10.66 -16.38 -24.72
C ILE A 130 -9.86 -15.14 -25.16
N LEU A 131 -9.71 -14.14 -24.28
CA LEU A 131 -9.01 -12.89 -24.60
C LEU A 131 -7.57 -13.14 -25.02
N LEU A 132 -6.79 -13.92 -24.27
CA LEU A 132 -5.39 -14.18 -24.59
C LEU A 132 -5.22 -14.93 -25.91
N LYS A 133 -6.07 -15.93 -26.20
CA LYS A 133 -6.06 -16.62 -27.51
C LYS A 133 -6.37 -15.66 -28.66
N THR A 134 -7.35 -14.77 -28.49
CA THR A 134 -7.68 -13.71 -29.46
C THR A 134 -6.50 -12.75 -29.65
N VAL A 135 -5.85 -12.30 -28.56
CA VAL A 135 -4.69 -11.39 -28.65
C VAL A 135 -3.50 -12.08 -29.33
N PHE A 136 -3.14 -13.32 -28.98
CA PHE A 136 -2.09 -14.07 -29.66
C PHE A 136 -2.35 -14.22 -31.16
N THR A 137 -3.61 -14.53 -31.53
CA THR A 137 -4.03 -14.63 -32.94
C THR A 137 -3.88 -13.29 -33.67
N VAL A 138 -4.27 -12.17 -33.05
CA VAL A 138 -4.13 -10.81 -33.60
C VAL A 138 -2.67 -10.34 -33.71
N LEU A 139 -1.79 -10.86 -32.83
CA LEU A 139 -0.33 -10.66 -32.90
C LEU A 139 0.36 -11.64 -33.87
N GLY A 140 -0.39 -12.49 -34.59
CA GLY A 140 0.14 -13.45 -35.56
C GLY A 140 0.96 -14.59 -34.93
N VAL A 141 0.83 -14.81 -33.62
CA VAL A 141 1.68 -15.72 -32.86
C VAL A 141 1.24 -17.18 -33.10
N PRO A 142 2.16 -18.11 -33.44
CA PRO A 142 1.85 -19.52 -33.59
C PRO A 142 1.40 -20.14 -32.25
N VAL A 143 0.13 -20.57 -32.19
CA VAL A 143 -0.49 -21.13 -30.97
C VAL A 143 -0.34 -22.65 -30.85
N ASP A 144 0.27 -23.32 -31.82
CA ASP A 144 0.50 -24.77 -31.84
C ASP A 144 1.47 -25.25 -30.75
N LYS A 145 2.39 -24.39 -30.30
CA LYS A 145 3.34 -24.64 -29.18
C LYS A 145 2.94 -23.94 -27.88
N LEU A 146 1.71 -23.42 -27.82
CA LEU A 146 1.17 -22.67 -26.69
C LEU A 146 0.15 -23.52 -25.93
N GLU A 147 0.55 -24.04 -24.78
CA GLU A 147 -0.32 -24.86 -23.91
C GLU A 147 -0.95 -23.98 -22.83
N PHE A 148 -2.29 -23.96 -22.72
CA PHE A 148 -2.96 -23.32 -21.58
C PHE A 148 -3.18 -24.36 -20.47
N VAL A 149 -2.49 -24.19 -19.35
CA VAL A 149 -2.59 -25.08 -18.19
C VAL A 149 -3.42 -24.40 -17.10
N THR A 150 -4.27 -25.17 -16.42
CA THR A 150 -5.13 -24.71 -15.34
C THR A 150 -4.54 -25.13 -14.00
N GLY A 151 -4.30 -24.20 -13.06
CA GLY A 151 -3.61 -24.52 -11.80
C GLY A 151 -4.24 -25.69 -11.01
N THR A 152 -5.57 -25.75 -10.94
CA THR A 152 -6.28 -26.83 -10.22
C THR A 152 -6.17 -28.21 -10.87
N SER A 153 -5.68 -28.33 -12.11
CA SER A 153 -5.40 -29.63 -12.73
C SER A 153 -4.26 -30.40 -12.06
N TYR A 154 -3.46 -29.74 -11.20
CA TYR A 154 -2.40 -30.39 -10.42
C TYR A 154 -2.22 -29.84 -8.99
N GLN A 155 -2.48 -28.55 -8.73
CA GLN A 155 -2.20 -27.91 -7.42
C GLN A 155 -3.01 -28.48 -6.23
N LEU A 156 -4.04 -29.29 -6.49
CA LEU A 156 -4.86 -29.96 -5.47
C LEU A 156 -4.57 -31.46 -5.35
N LYS A 157 -3.58 -31.99 -6.08
CA LYS A 157 -3.18 -33.40 -5.98
C LYS A 157 -2.36 -33.66 -4.71
N ALA A 158 -2.37 -34.91 -4.25
CA ALA A 158 -1.78 -35.31 -2.98
C ALA A 158 -0.25 -35.16 -2.94
N ASP A 159 0.42 -35.38 -4.07
CA ASP A 159 1.85 -35.15 -4.27
C ASP A 159 2.20 -33.65 -4.16
N TYR A 160 1.51 -32.80 -4.93
CA TYR A 160 1.71 -31.34 -4.86
C TYR A 160 1.44 -30.80 -3.45
N THR A 161 0.36 -31.25 -2.82
CA THR A 161 -0.01 -30.84 -1.44
C THR A 161 1.04 -31.28 -0.42
N LEU A 162 1.61 -32.48 -0.57
CA LEU A 162 2.69 -32.95 0.29
C LEU A 162 3.96 -32.10 0.12
N ASP A 163 4.26 -31.68 -1.12
CA ASP A 163 5.39 -30.80 -1.39
C ASP A 163 5.16 -29.37 -0.91
N VAL A 164 3.93 -28.85 -0.92
CA VAL A 164 3.57 -27.60 -0.24
C VAL A 164 3.92 -27.69 1.25
N TYR A 165 3.59 -28.80 1.92
CA TYR A 165 3.98 -28.99 3.33
C TYR A 165 5.50 -29.09 3.52
N LYS A 166 6.21 -29.83 2.67
CA LYS A 166 7.70 -29.90 2.74
C LYS A 166 8.33 -28.53 2.52
N PHE A 167 7.83 -27.76 1.56
CA PHE A 167 8.34 -26.43 1.22
C PHE A 167 8.17 -25.48 2.40
N HIS A 168 6.98 -25.40 2.99
CA HIS A 168 6.71 -24.54 4.15
C HIS A 168 7.36 -25.04 5.45
N ALA A 169 7.76 -26.32 5.53
CA ALA A 169 8.62 -26.82 6.62
C ALA A 169 10.10 -26.41 6.46
N LEU A 170 10.50 -25.88 5.30
CA LEU A 170 11.87 -25.43 5.01
C LEU A 170 12.00 -23.89 4.98
N THR A 171 10.89 -23.15 5.02
CA THR A 171 10.86 -21.68 4.87
C THR A 171 10.26 -21.00 6.10
N SER A 172 10.84 -19.88 6.54
CA SER A 172 10.22 -19.04 7.57
C SER A 172 9.08 -18.19 7.01
N THR A 173 8.19 -17.72 7.89
CA THR A 173 7.15 -16.72 7.54
C THR A 173 7.76 -15.47 6.93
N ARG A 174 8.84 -14.94 7.53
CA ARG A 174 9.57 -13.75 7.06
C ARG A 174 10.11 -13.92 5.63
N GLU A 175 10.63 -15.10 5.28
CA GLU A 175 11.13 -15.35 3.92
C GLU A 175 9.98 -15.43 2.91
N ALA A 176 8.83 -16.01 3.29
CA ALA A 176 7.63 -16.03 2.46
C ALA A 176 7.02 -14.63 2.26
N GLU A 177 6.91 -13.82 3.33
CA GLU A 177 6.48 -12.42 3.26
C GLU A 177 7.38 -11.60 2.36
N HIS A 178 8.71 -11.71 2.55
CA HIS A 178 9.68 -11.03 1.72
C HIS A 178 9.58 -11.46 0.25
N ALA A 179 9.40 -12.75 -0.03
CA ALA A 179 9.21 -13.25 -1.39
C ALA A 179 7.95 -12.67 -2.05
N GLY A 180 6.84 -12.57 -1.31
CA GLY A 180 5.55 -12.12 -1.81
C GLY A 180 5.35 -10.60 -1.95
N ALA A 181 6.14 -9.78 -1.26
CA ALA A 181 5.87 -8.35 -1.04
C ALA A 181 5.53 -7.51 -2.29
N ASP A 182 6.19 -7.74 -3.44
CA ASP A 182 5.96 -6.92 -4.66
C ASP A 182 4.81 -7.44 -5.54
N VAL A 183 4.27 -8.61 -5.21
CA VAL A 183 3.35 -9.40 -6.05
C VAL A 183 2.00 -9.60 -5.38
N VAL A 184 2.00 -10.09 -4.14
CA VAL A 184 0.78 -10.33 -3.37
C VAL A 184 0.30 -9.02 -2.78
N LYS A 185 -1.02 -8.81 -2.78
CA LYS A 185 -1.58 -7.58 -2.24
C LYS A 185 -1.29 -7.40 -0.73
N GLU A 186 -0.45 -6.44 -0.40
CA GLU A 186 -0.20 -5.99 0.98
C GLU A 186 -1.50 -5.54 1.68
N SER A 187 -1.59 -5.84 2.97
CA SER A 187 -2.75 -5.64 3.83
C SER A 187 -2.30 -5.36 5.26
N GLU A 188 -2.99 -4.47 5.96
CA GLU A 188 -2.78 -4.23 7.41
C GLU A 188 -3.03 -5.49 8.26
N SER A 189 -3.68 -6.50 7.69
CA SER A 189 -3.71 -7.87 8.20
C SER A 189 -3.45 -8.83 7.03
N PRO A 190 -2.19 -9.27 6.83
CA PRO A 190 -1.87 -10.24 5.79
C PRO A 190 -2.54 -11.57 6.11
N LEU A 191 -3.30 -12.10 5.16
CA LEU A 191 -3.92 -13.41 5.30
C LEU A 191 -2.84 -14.49 5.11
N MET A 192 -2.99 -15.65 5.75
CA MET A 192 -2.10 -16.81 5.55
C MET A 192 -1.96 -17.18 4.06
N SER A 193 -2.96 -16.88 3.24
CA SER A 193 -2.92 -17.04 1.79
C SER A 193 -1.76 -16.31 1.10
N SER A 194 -1.33 -15.16 1.64
CA SER A 194 -0.19 -14.39 1.13
C SER A 194 1.16 -15.06 1.40
N LEU A 195 1.26 -15.81 2.50
CA LEU A 195 2.45 -16.59 2.86
C LEU A 195 2.58 -17.84 1.98
N LEU A 196 1.45 -18.46 1.64
CA LEU A 196 1.43 -19.66 0.80
C LEU A 196 1.79 -19.36 -0.67
N TYR A 197 1.37 -18.20 -1.19
CA TYR A 197 1.45 -17.86 -2.62
C TYR A 197 2.86 -18.05 -3.22
N PRO A 198 3.97 -17.54 -2.65
CA PRO A 198 5.31 -17.70 -3.24
C PRO A 198 5.79 -19.14 -3.27
N GLY A 199 5.43 -19.95 -2.27
CA GLY A 199 5.79 -21.38 -2.22
C GLY A 199 5.04 -22.21 -3.25
N LEU A 200 3.76 -21.88 -3.50
CA LEU A 200 2.99 -22.49 -4.58
C LEU A 200 3.57 -22.12 -5.96
N GLN A 201 3.84 -20.83 -6.20
CA GLN A 201 4.42 -20.38 -7.47
C GLN A 201 5.80 -21.02 -7.73
N ALA A 202 6.61 -21.25 -6.69
CA ALA A 202 7.87 -21.98 -6.81
C ALA A 202 7.65 -23.47 -7.21
N LEU A 203 6.71 -24.16 -6.57
CA LEU A 203 6.41 -25.56 -6.90
C LEU A 203 5.83 -25.73 -8.32
N ASP A 204 5.15 -24.71 -8.85
CA ASP A 204 4.68 -24.71 -10.24
C ASP A 204 5.83 -24.92 -11.25
N GLU A 205 7.06 -24.44 -10.97
CA GLU A 205 8.22 -24.69 -11.84
C GLU A 205 8.53 -26.19 -12.01
N GLN A 206 8.36 -26.96 -10.92
CA GLN A 206 8.60 -28.40 -10.91
C GLN A 206 7.43 -29.15 -11.54
N TYR A 207 6.20 -28.83 -11.17
CA TYR A 207 5.00 -29.55 -11.61
C TYR A 207 4.57 -29.24 -13.04
N LEU A 208 4.98 -28.10 -13.59
CA LEU A 208 4.85 -27.80 -15.01
C LEU A 208 6.01 -28.34 -15.85
N ASP A 209 7.04 -28.95 -15.25
CA ASP A 209 8.23 -29.49 -15.93
C ASP A 209 8.84 -28.47 -16.91
N VAL A 210 9.35 -27.36 -16.36
CA VAL A 210 9.98 -26.29 -17.14
C VAL A 210 11.47 -26.14 -16.84
N HIS A 211 12.19 -25.57 -17.81
CA HIS A 211 13.59 -25.13 -17.67
C HIS A 211 13.68 -23.68 -17.20
N PHE A 212 12.69 -22.84 -17.52
CA PHE A 212 12.62 -21.46 -17.05
C PHE A 212 11.20 -20.95 -16.75
N GLN A 213 11.11 -20.01 -15.80
CA GLN A 213 9.92 -19.19 -15.57
C GLN A 213 10.12 -17.80 -16.19
N PHE A 214 9.05 -17.24 -16.77
CA PHE A 214 9.01 -15.88 -17.29
C PHE A 214 7.99 -15.02 -16.52
N GLY A 215 8.32 -13.76 -16.26
CA GLY A 215 7.43 -12.76 -15.65
C GLY A 215 8.02 -11.34 -15.67
N GLY A 216 7.38 -10.41 -14.95
CA GLY A 216 7.92 -9.07 -14.74
C GLY A 216 9.04 -9.04 -13.71
N VAL A 217 9.83 -7.96 -13.66
CA VAL A 217 10.82 -7.76 -12.57
C VAL A 217 10.20 -7.62 -11.18
N ASP A 218 8.88 -7.35 -11.07
CA ASP A 218 8.17 -7.42 -9.78
C ASP A 218 8.04 -8.87 -9.25
N GLN A 219 8.22 -9.90 -10.09
CA GLN A 219 8.27 -11.31 -9.66
C GLN A 219 9.65 -11.73 -9.11
N ARG A 220 10.66 -10.86 -9.16
CA ARG A 220 12.07 -11.21 -8.86
C ARG A 220 12.26 -11.85 -7.48
N LYS A 221 11.55 -11.38 -6.45
CA LYS A 221 11.67 -11.93 -5.09
C LYS A 221 11.15 -13.38 -5.02
N ILE A 222 10.01 -13.69 -5.67
CA ILE A 222 9.50 -15.07 -5.79
C ILE A 222 10.45 -15.95 -6.62
N PHE A 223 11.00 -15.42 -7.72
CA PHE A 223 11.96 -16.17 -8.55
C PHE A 223 13.23 -16.56 -7.77
N MET A 224 13.79 -15.64 -6.97
CA MET A 224 14.95 -15.94 -6.14
C MET A 224 14.61 -16.89 -4.98
N TYR A 225 13.39 -16.80 -4.44
CA TYR A 225 12.86 -17.73 -3.43
C TYR A 225 12.75 -19.16 -4.00
N ALA A 226 12.16 -19.33 -5.18
CA ALA A 226 12.10 -20.62 -5.88
C ALA A 226 13.50 -21.18 -6.17
N ALA A 227 14.40 -20.35 -6.72
CA ALA A 227 15.79 -20.70 -7.00
C ALA A 227 16.59 -21.15 -5.76
N HIS A 228 16.21 -20.67 -4.56
CA HIS A 228 16.85 -21.02 -3.29
C HIS A 228 16.29 -22.29 -2.66
N PHE A 229 14.97 -22.47 -2.68
CA PHE A 229 14.30 -23.54 -1.94
C PHE A 229 14.03 -24.81 -2.75
N LEU A 230 13.77 -24.74 -4.07
CA LEU A 230 13.56 -25.96 -4.87
C LEU A 230 14.73 -26.98 -4.79
N PRO A 231 16.02 -26.55 -4.82
CA PRO A 231 17.14 -27.47 -4.59
C PRO A 231 17.12 -28.17 -3.23
N ARG A 232 16.57 -27.52 -2.18
CA ARG A 232 16.45 -28.09 -0.84
C ARG A 232 15.37 -29.16 -0.73
N LEU A 233 14.38 -29.15 -1.63
CA LEU A 233 13.41 -30.24 -1.82
C LEU A 233 13.95 -31.37 -2.71
N GLY A 234 15.15 -31.21 -3.28
CA GLY A 234 15.74 -32.15 -4.26
C GLY A 234 15.32 -31.88 -5.71
N TYR A 235 14.72 -30.73 -6.01
CA TYR A 235 14.31 -30.35 -7.36
C TYR A 235 15.35 -29.47 -8.06
N ALA A 236 15.36 -29.52 -9.39
CA ALA A 236 16.27 -28.70 -10.18
C ALA A 236 15.97 -27.20 -9.99
N LYS A 237 17.03 -26.40 -9.93
CA LYS A 237 16.93 -24.94 -10.10
C LYS A 237 16.54 -24.63 -11.54
N ARG A 238 15.65 -23.65 -11.74
CA ARG A 238 15.29 -23.12 -13.07
C ARG A 238 16.01 -21.81 -13.37
N ALA A 239 15.99 -21.43 -14.65
CA ALA A 239 16.30 -20.07 -15.05
C ALA A 239 15.08 -19.14 -14.88
N HIS A 240 15.32 -17.84 -14.76
CA HIS A 240 14.26 -16.84 -14.58
C HIS A 240 14.50 -15.69 -15.55
N LEU A 241 13.49 -15.37 -16.35
CA LEU A 241 13.52 -14.32 -17.36
C LEU A 241 12.56 -13.19 -16.93
N MET A 242 13.05 -11.95 -16.83
CA MET A 242 12.28 -10.83 -16.27
C MET A 242 12.14 -9.68 -17.27
N ASN A 243 10.91 -9.34 -17.68
CA ASN A 243 10.63 -8.16 -18.50
C ASN A 243 10.56 -6.88 -17.66
N ALA A 244 10.88 -5.75 -18.29
CA ALA A 244 10.75 -4.44 -17.68
C ALA A 244 9.29 -4.08 -17.37
N MET A 245 9.08 -3.29 -16.31
CA MET A 245 7.79 -2.69 -16.00
C MET A 245 7.52 -1.53 -16.95
N VAL A 246 6.35 -1.48 -17.55
CA VAL A 246 5.93 -0.34 -18.39
C VAL A 246 5.13 0.65 -17.54
N PRO A 247 5.57 1.91 -17.41
CA PRO A 247 4.79 2.94 -16.75
C PRO A 247 3.45 3.15 -17.47
N GLY A 248 2.42 3.38 -16.68
CA GLY A 248 1.10 3.73 -17.14
C GLY A 248 1.02 5.13 -17.72
N LEU A 249 -0.12 5.43 -18.32
CA LEU A 249 -0.32 6.66 -19.08
C LEU A 249 -0.17 7.93 -18.24
N SER A 250 -0.31 7.83 -16.91
CA SER A 250 -0.11 8.92 -15.96
C SER A 250 1.28 8.96 -15.30
N GLY A 251 2.21 8.08 -15.68
CA GLY A 251 3.59 8.01 -15.15
C GLY A 251 3.80 7.02 -13.98
N GLY A 252 2.74 6.49 -13.36
CA GLY A 252 2.81 5.45 -12.30
C GLY A 252 2.56 4.02 -12.81
N LYS A 253 2.52 2.99 -11.96
CA LYS A 253 2.16 1.60 -12.36
C LYS A 253 0.73 1.58 -12.93
N MET A 254 0.51 0.93 -14.09
CA MET A 254 -0.86 0.70 -14.60
C MET A 254 -1.62 -0.18 -13.59
N SER A 255 -2.64 0.37 -12.94
CA SER A 255 -3.39 -0.37 -11.93
C SER A 255 -4.73 -0.86 -12.47
N ALA A 256 -5.08 -2.10 -12.13
CA ALA A 256 -6.43 -2.61 -12.34
C ALA A 256 -7.49 -1.83 -11.53
N SER A 257 -7.10 -1.16 -10.43
CA SER A 257 -7.99 -0.40 -9.53
C SER A 257 -8.26 1.05 -9.93
N ASP A 258 -7.49 1.63 -10.86
CA ASP A 258 -7.80 2.95 -11.45
C ASP A 258 -8.11 2.82 -12.94
N PRO A 259 -9.40 2.82 -13.34
CA PRO A 259 -9.83 2.74 -14.74
C PRO A 259 -9.33 3.87 -15.66
N LYS A 260 -8.85 4.99 -15.10
CA LYS A 260 -8.28 6.10 -15.89
C LYS A 260 -6.79 5.91 -16.18
N SER A 261 -6.07 5.15 -15.36
CA SER A 261 -4.63 4.88 -15.50
C SER A 261 -4.27 3.91 -16.64
N LYS A 262 -5.25 3.13 -17.12
CA LYS A 262 -5.04 1.98 -18.03
C LYS A 262 -5.99 1.98 -19.23
N ILE A 263 -5.52 1.42 -20.35
CA ILE A 263 -6.35 1.08 -21.51
C ILE A 263 -6.68 -0.42 -21.47
N ASP A 264 -7.97 -0.73 -21.51
CA ASP A 264 -8.50 -2.10 -21.60
C ASP A 264 -8.47 -2.58 -23.07
N PHE A 265 -8.37 -3.89 -23.30
CA PHE A 265 -8.45 -4.44 -24.66
C PHE A 265 -9.80 -4.18 -25.33
N LEU A 266 -10.86 -3.99 -24.54
CA LEU A 266 -12.22 -3.73 -25.01
C LEU A 266 -12.61 -2.24 -25.00
N ASP A 267 -11.70 -1.31 -24.61
CA ASP A 267 -11.97 0.13 -24.64
C ASP A 267 -12.39 0.60 -26.05
N SER A 268 -13.43 1.43 -26.14
CA SER A 268 -13.86 2.04 -27.39
C SER A 268 -12.83 3.05 -27.93
N PRO A 269 -12.84 3.36 -29.24
CA PRO A 269 -11.98 4.40 -29.81
C PRO A 269 -12.10 5.78 -29.12
N ALA A 270 -13.28 6.10 -28.57
CA ALA A 270 -13.50 7.34 -27.82
C ALA A 270 -12.80 7.32 -26.45
N GLU A 271 -12.81 6.18 -25.76
CA GLU A 271 -12.14 6.00 -24.46
C GLU A 271 -10.62 5.99 -24.62
N ILE A 272 -10.08 5.27 -25.61
CA ILE A 272 -8.65 5.27 -25.96
C ILE A 272 -8.18 6.71 -26.20
N LYS A 273 -8.89 7.46 -27.07
CA LYS A 273 -8.57 8.86 -27.38
C LYS A 273 -8.63 9.76 -26.15
N SER A 274 -9.59 9.55 -25.25
CA SER A 274 -9.71 10.30 -23.99
C SER A 274 -8.53 10.02 -23.05
N LYS A 275 -8.19 8.75 -22.85
CA LYS A 275 -7.10 8.28 -21.98
C LYS A 275 -5.73 8.73 -22.49
N ILE A 276 -5.42 8.56 -23.78
CA ILE A 276 -4.16 9.03 -24.38
C ILE A 276 -4.06 10.56 -24.37
N LYS A 277 -5.16 11.29 -24.58
CA LYS A 277 -5.15 12.76 -24.46
C LYS A 277 -4.74 13.21 -23.05
N ALA A 278 -5.25 12.53 -22.01
CA ALA A 278 -4.94 12.79 -20.61
C ALA A 278 -3.56 12.28 -20.14
N ALA A 279 -2.87 11.47 -20.94
CA ALA A 279 -1.57 10.89 -20.58
C ALA A 279 -0.48 11.96 -20.32
N LEU A 280 0.48 11.67 -19.45
CA LEU A 280 1.68 12.47 -19.26
C LEU A 280 2.60 12.30 -20.48
N CYS A 281 2.91 13.43 -21.14
CA CYS A 281 3.74 13.48 -22.34
C CYS A 281 4.32 14.92 -22.49
N PRO A 282 5.22 15.35 -21.57
CA PRO A 282 5.86 16.66 -21.63
C PRO A 282 6.86 16.76 -22.81
N PRO A 283 6.94 17.90 -23.54
CA PRO A 283 7.88 18.08 -24.64
C PRO A 283 9.34 17.84 -24.21
N GLY A 284 10.15 17.20 -25.04
CA GLY A 284 11.58 16.93 -24.76
C GLY A 284 11.86 15.88 -23.67
N GLU A 285 10.89 15.61 -22.78
CA GLU A 285 11.05 14.76 -21.60
C GLU A 285 10.74 13.27 -21.89
N VAL A 286 11.75 12.43 -21.71
CA VAL A 286 11.66 10.96 -21.91
C VAL A 286 11.35 10.22 -20.61
N GLU A 287 11.91 10.66 -19.49
CA GLU A 287 11.68 10.03 -18.18
C GLU A 287 10.21 10.17 -17.75
N ASN A 288 9.64 9.09 -17.21
CA ASN A 288 8.22 8.99 -16.80
C ASN A 288 7.19 9.26 -17.92
N ASN A 289 7.62 9.34 -19.19
CA ASN A 289 6.74 9.54 -20.34
C ASN A 289 6.05 8.22 -20.75
N GLY A 290 4.86 7.98 -20.20
CA GLY A 290 4.08 6.77 -20.43
C GLY A 290 3.69 6.54 -21.90
N VAL A 291 3.65 7.58 -22.73
CA VAL A 291 3.40 7.46 -24.18
C VAL A 291 4.63 6.88 -24.89
N LEU A 292 5.81 7.45 -24.65
CA LEU A 292 7.08 6.94 -25.20
C LEU A 292 7.39 5.52 -24.72
N ALA A 293 7.21 5.23 -23.43
CA ALA A 293 7.44 3.91 -22.87
C ALA A 293 6.54 2.85 -23.51
N PHE A 294 5.28 3.19 -23.82
CA PHE A 294 4.37 2.28 -24.51
C PHE A 294 4.77 2.04 -25.98
N ILE A 295 5.29 3.05 -26.69
CA ILE A 295 5.85 2.87 -28.03
C ILE A 295 7.05 1.91 -27.98
N LYS A 296 7.98 2.12 -27.04
CA LYS A 296 9.18 1.30 -26.81
C LYS A 296 8.86 -0.16 -26.54
N ALA A 297 7.91 -0.41 -25.64
CA ALA A 297 7.66 -1.73 -25.08
C ALA A 297 6.55 -2.52 -25.81
N VAL A 298 5.68 -1.87 -26.59
CA VAL A 298 4.57 -2.53 -27.29
C VAL A 298 4.56 -2.24 -28.79
N LEU A 299 4.39 -0.98 -29.21
CA LEU A 299 4.08 -0.71 -30.62
C LEU A 299 5.22 -1.07 -31.57
N ILE A 300 6.45 -0.59 -31.32
CA ILE A 300 7.61 -0.94 -32.13
C ILE A 300 7.91 -2.45 -32.07
N PRO A 301 7.92 -3.11 -30.88
CA PRO A 301 8.04 -4.56 -30.77
C PRO A 301 7.00 -5.38 -31.56
N VAL A 302 5.74 -4.95 -31.60
CA VAL A 302 4.67 -5.62 -32.37
C VAL A 302 4.86 -5.41 -33.87
N GLN A 303 5.26 -4.22 -34.33
CA GLN A 303 5.54 -4.01 -35.76
C GLN A 303 6.78 -4.79 -36.21
N ALA A 304 7.84 -4.84 -35.40
CA ALA A 304 9.02 -5.65 -35.69
C ALA A 304 8.65 -7.14 -35.81
N LEU A 305 7.84 -7.67 -34.89
CA LEU A 305 7.33 -9.04 -34.95
C LEU A 305 6.53 -9.31 -36.25
N ARG A 306 5.65 -8.39 -36.65
CA ARG A 306 4.88 -8.50 -37.90
C ARG A 306 5.78 -8.47 -39.14
N ASN A 307 6.83 -7.66 -39.13
CA ASN A 307 7.82 -7.61 -40.22
C ASN A 307 8.63 -8.93 -40.28
N GLU A 308 9.07 -9.47 -39.13
CA GLU A 308 9.73 -10.79 -39.03
C GLU A 308 8.81 -11.91 -39.57
N GLN A 309 7.53 -11.91 -39.19
CA GLN A 309 6.53 -12.89 -39.65
C GLN A 309 6.27 -12.81 -41.16
N ALA A 310 6.09 -11.60 -41.71
CA ALA A 310 5.89 -11.39 -43.15
C ALA A 310 7.11 -11.88 -43.94
N SER A 311 8.32 -11.49 -43.53
CA SER A 311 9.56 -11.96 -44.14
C SER A 311 9.69 -13.48 -44.12
N THR A 312 9.28 -14.14 -43.04
CA THR A 312 9.32 -15.61 -42.91
C THR A 312 8.36 -16.30 -43.89
N LYS A 313 7.27 -15.63 -44.29
CA LYS A 313 6.31 -16.12 -45.29
C LYS A 313 6.67 -15.72 -46.74
N GLY A 314 7.69 -14.90 -46.94
CA GLY A 314 7.98 -14.27 -48.24
C GLY A 314 6.99 -13.15 -48.62
N GLU A 315 6.23 -12.64 -47.64
CA GLU A 315 5.28 -11.53 -47.79
C GLU A 315 5.98 -10.18 -47.53
N LYS A 316 5.44 -9.09 -48.10
CA LYS A 316 5.93 -7.74 -47.78
C LYS A 316 5.52 -7.34 -46.37
N ALA A 317 6.37 -6.57 -45.69
CA ALA A 317 6.04 -5.97 -44.39
C ALA A 317 4.71 -5.19 -44.47
N PRO A 318 3.78 -5.38 -43.50
CA PRO A 318 2.48 -4.74 -43.57
C PRO A 318 2.58 -3.23 -43.35
N VAL A 319 1.96 -2.46 -44.26
CA VAL A 319 1.88 -0.99 -44.23
C VAL A 319 0.44 -0.55 -44.46
N GLY A 320 0.05 0.60 -43.90
CA GLY A 320 -1.32 1.11 -43.96
C GLY A 320 -2.23 0.44 -42.93
N GLU A 321 -3.41 0.00 -43.36
CA GLU A 321 -4.46 -0.52 -42.46
C GLU A 321 -3.99 -1.75 -41.67
N GLY A 322 -4.16 -1.71 -40.35
CA GLY A 322 -3.66 -2.74 -39.42
C GLY A 322 -2.18 -2.63 -39.06
N SER A 323 -1.40 -1.77 -39.71
CA SER A 323 0.01 -1.48 -39.41
C SER A 323 0.18 -0.24 -38.52
N PHE A 324 1.38 -0.02 -37.99
CA PHE A 324 1.81 1.26 -37.38
C PHE A 324 2.70 2.09 -38.34
N VAL A 325 2.77 1.68 -39.61
CA VAL A 325 3.57 2.26 -40.67
C VAL A 325 2.64 2.79 -41.77
N ASN A 326 2.77 4.06 -42.15
CA ASN A 326 1.93 4.65 -43.19
C ASN A 326 2.27 4.07 -44.58
N ALA A 327 1.29 3.99 -45.48
CA ALA A 327 1.43 3.29 -46.76
C ALA A 327 2.50 3.87 -47.72
N GLY A 328 2.96 5.11 -47.48
CA GLY A 328 4.05 5.75 -48.23
C GLY A 328 5.39 5.82 -47.48
N ALA A 329 5.51 5.17 -46.32
CA ALA A 329 6.73 5.24 -45.50
C ALA A 329 7.90 4.46 -46.13
N PRO A 330 9.16 4.84 -45.86
CA PRO A 330 10.35 4.10 -46.29
C PRO A 330 10.38 2.64 -45.79
N GLU A 331 11.03 1.77 -46.56
CA GLU A 331 11.30 0.39 -46.15
C GLU A 331 12.15 0.36 -44.87
N GLY A 332 11.82 -0.56 -43.95
CA GLY A 332 12.43 -0.64 -42.63
C GLY A 332 11.79 0.26 -41.55
N THR A 333 10.78 1.07 -41.89
CA THR A 333 10.01 1.83 -40.88
C THR A 333 9.28 0.88 -39.91
N LEU A 334 9.30 1.22 -38.61
CA LEU A 334 8.58 0.53 -37.53
C LEU A 334 7.47 1.38 -36.90
N PHE A 335 7.55 2.72 -37.00
CA PHE A 335 6.51 3.62 -36.50
C PHE A 335 6.41 4.89 -37.35
N SER A 336 5.18 5.31 -37.68
CA SER A 336 4.90 6.57 -38.39
C SER A 336 4.10 7.53 -37.51
N ILE A 337 4.43 8.82 -37.59
CA ILE A 337 3.66 9.89 -36.94
C ILE A 337 3.10 10.81 -38.01
N THR A 338 1.79 10.70 -38.23
CA THR A 338 1.04 11.56 -39.16
C THR A 338 0.93 12.96 -38.58
N ARG A 339 1.37 13.99 -39.33
CA ARG A 339 1.31 15.39 -38.88
C ARG A 339 0.94 16.35 -40.02
N PRO A 340 0.32 17.51 -39.73
CA PRO A 340 0.02 18.51 -40.76
C PRO A 340 1.26 18.98 -41.53
N GLU A 341 1.12 19.20 -42.84
CA GLU A 341 2.15 19.75 -43.75
C GLU A 341 2.88 20.98 -43.20
N LYS A 342 2.14 21.89 -42.54
CA LYS A 342 2.69 23.09 -41.88
C LYS A 342 3.70 22.82 -40.75
N PHE A 343 3.85 21.55 -40.34
CA PHE A 343 4.80 21.07 -39.32
C PHE A 343 5.78 20.01 -39.89
N GLY A 344 5.93 19.96 -41.22
CA GLY A 344 6.90 19.12 -41.93
C GLY A 344 6.35 17.87 -42.63
N GLY A 345 5.05 17.59 -42.52
CA GLY A 345 4.46 16.36 -43.05
C GLY A 345 4.89 15.10 -42.27
N ASP A 346 4.35 13.94 -42.64
CA ASP A 346 4.55 12.66 -41.93
C ASP A 346 6.03 12.35 -41.66
N ILE A 347 6.32 11.88 -40.43
CA ILE A 347 7.66 11.44 -40.03
C ILE A 347 7.66 9.92 -39.75
N HIS A 348 8.78 9.26 -40.06
CA HIS A 348 8.92 7.81 -40.05
C HIS A 348 10.18 7.39 -39.29
N PHE A 349 10.06 6.39 -38.43
CA PHE A 349 11.15 5.90 -37.58
C PHE A 349 11.38 4.40 -37.79
N SER A 350 12.63 4.01 -38.04
CA SER A 350 13.10 2.62 -38.15
C SER A 350 13.56 2.02 -36.82
N SER A 351 13.79 2.85 -35.80
CA SER A 351 14.19 2.44 -34.45
C SER A 351 13.40 3.23 -33.39
N TYR A 352 13.45 2.79 -32.13
CA TYR A 352 12.91 3.59 -31.04
C TYR A 352 13.86 4.73 -30.66
N GLU A 353 15.16 4.48 -30.77
CA GLU A 353 16.25 5.38 -30.41
C GLU A 353 16.24 6.65 -31.27
N ASP A 354 15.85 6.55 -32.54
CA ASP A 354 15.72 7.72 -33.43
C ASP A 354 14.44 8.51 -33.14
N LEU A 355 13.36 7.85 -32.70
CA LEU A 355 12.15 8.51 -32.22
C LEU A 355 12.40 9.24 -30.90
N GLU A 356 13.14 8.62 -29.97
CA GLU A 356 13.54 9.21 -28.69
C GLU A 356 14.40 10.46 -28.91
N LYS A 357 15.42 10.39 -29.78
CA LYS A 357 16.24 11.56 -30.18
C LYS A 357 15.40 12.69 -30.79
N ALA A 358 14.52 12.37 -31.74
CA ALA A 358 13.66 13.38 -32.39
C ALA A 358 12.65 14.00 -31.40
N TYR A 359 12.23 13.26 -30.37
CA TYR A 359 11.39 13.81 -29.29
C TYR A 359 12.17 14.72 -28.34
N VAL A 360 13.39 14.33 -27.94
CA VAL A 360 14.31 15.14 -27.12
C VAL A 360 14.71 16.44 -27.85
N ALA A 361 14.91 16.37 -29.16
CA ALA A 361 15.16 17.53 -30.03
C ALA A 361 13.91 18.39 -30.31
N GLU A 362 12.75 18.05 -29.71
CA GLU A 362 11.44 18.69 -29.92
C GLU A 362 10.94 18.70 -31.39
N GLU A 363 11.54 17.89 -32.27
CA GLU A 363 11.10 17.69 -33.66
C GLU A 363 9.76 16.94 -33.73
N VAL A 364 9.38 16.25 -32.65
CA VAL A 364 8.09 15.54 -32.50
C VAL A 364 7.27 16.20 -31.38
N HIS A 365 6.25 16.96 -31.76
CA HIS A 365 5.35 17.59 -30.80
C HIS A 365 4.50 16.54 -30.05
N PRO A 366 4.29 16.65 -28.71
CA PRO A 366 3.56 15.64 -27.93
C PRO A 366 2.12 15.39 -28.39
N GLY A 367 1.47 16.38 -29.00
CA GLY A 367 0.13 16.24 -29.57
C GLY A 367 0.10 15.28 -30.77
N ASP A 368 1.13 15.30 -31.60
CA ASP A 368 1.23 14.46 -32.80
C ASP A 368 1.62 13.03 -32.40
N LEU A 369 2.55 12.89 -31.45
CA LEU A 369 2.90 11.60 -30.84
C LEU A 369 1.67 10.92 -30.20
N LYS A 370 0.88 11.67 -29.41
CA LYS A 370 -0.39 11.18 -28.84
C LYS A 370 -1.41 10.82 -29.92
N GLY A 371 -1.45 11.55 -31.04
CA GLY A 371 -2.29 11.24 -32.19
C GLY A 371 -1.93 9.87 -32.78
N ALA A 372 -0.68 9.70 -33.20
CA ALA A 372 -0.17 8.47 -33.79
C ALA A 372 -0.35 7.25 -32.86
N VAL A 373 -0.08 7.40 -31.56
CA VAL A 373 -0.33 6.33 -30.57
C VAL A 373 -1.82 6.03 -30.43
N THR A 374 -2.70 7.04 -30.45
CA THR A 374 -4.16 6.82 -30.42
C THR A 374 -4.62 5.98 -31.61
N ASP A 375 -4.16 6.31 -32.82
CA ASP A 375 -4.58 5.63 -34.04
C ASP A 375 -3.99 4.19 -34.13
N ALA A 376 -2.71 4.02 -33.77
CA ALA A 376 -2.07 2.71 -33.65
C ALA A 376 -2.81 1.79 -32.66
N LEU A 377 -3.23 2.34 -31.51
CA LEU A 377 -4.00 1.61 -30.49
C LEU A 377 -5.41 1.25 -30.94
N ILE A 378 -6.11 2.16 -31.62
CA ILE A 378 -7.43 1.90 -32.18
C ILE A 378 -7.34 0.73 -33.17
N ASN A 379 -6.34 0.73 -34.05
CA ASN A 379 -6.10 -0.31 -35.06
C ASN A 379 -5.70 -1.66 -34.44
N LEU A 380 -4.81 -1.66 -33.44
CA LEU A 380 -4.38 -2.89 -32.75
C LEU A 380 -5.55 -3.58 -32.03
N LEU A 381 -6.43 -2.80 -31.40
CA LEU A 381 -7.56 -3.33 -30.62
C LEU A 381 -8.84 -3.57 -31.45
N ALA A 382 -8.93 -3.04 -32.68
CA ALA A 382 -10.08 -3.23 -33.56
C ALA A 382 -10.48 -4.70 -33.81
N PRO A 383 -9.57 -5.61 -34.20
CA PRO A 383 -9.95 -7.02 -34.41
C PRO A 383 -10.35 -7.72 -33.11
N ILE A 384 -9.79 -7.32 -31.96
CA ILE A 384 -10.11 -7.90 -30.64
C ILE A 384 -11.52 -7.50 -30.21
N ARG A 385 -11.87 -6.21 -30.34
CA ARG A 385 -13.24 -5.72 -30.12
C ARG A 385 -14.24 -6.39 -31.06
N LYS A 386 -13.91 -6.51 -32.36
CA LYS A 386 -14.77 -7.19 -33.33
C LYS A 386 -15.05 -8.64 -32.93
N ALA A 387 -14.02 -9.40 -32.54
CA ALA A 387 -14.20 -10.77 -32.07
C ALA A 387 -15.08 -10.85 -30.80
N PHE A 388 -14.96 -9.87 -29.89
CA PHE A 388 -15.85 -9.76 -28.72
C PHE A 388 -17.29 -9.37 -29.08
N GLU A 389 -17.50 -8.50 -30.07
CA GLU A 389 -18.83 -8.09 -30.56
C GLU A 389 -19.56 -9.24 -31.27
N GLU A 390 -18.82 -10.13 -31.94
CA GLU A 390 -19.35 -11.29 -32.66
C GLU A 390 -19.60 -12.52 -31.75
N ASP A 391 -18.86 -12.66 -30.64
CA ASP A 391 -18.97 -13.78 -29.70
C ASP A 391 -19.89 -13.47 -28.49
N LYS A 392 -21.13 -13.98 -28.54
CA LYS A 392 -22.12 -13.85 -27.47
C LYS A 392 -21.72 -14.59 -26.18
N ASP A 393 -21.05 -15.73 -26.29
CA ASP A 393 -20.61 -16.49 -25.13
C ASP A 393 -19.51 -15.74 -24.39
N TRP A 394 -18.60 -15.07 -25.11
CA TRP A 394 -17.59 -14.20 -24.53
C TRP A 394 -18.22 -12.97 -23.85
N GLN A 395 -19.26 -12.37 -24.44
CA GLN A 395 -20.01 -11.26 -23.81
C GLN A 395 -20.73 -11.68 -22.52
N GLU A 396 -21.28 -12.89 -22.46
CA GLU A 396 -21.90 -13.42 -21.23
C GLU A 396 -20.82 -13.72 -20.17
N VAL A 397 -19.71 -14.33 -20.57
CA VAL A 397 -18.56 -14.61 -19.69
C VAL A 397 -17.96 -13.33 -19.13
N GLU A 398 -17.85 -12.25 -19.91
CA GLU A 398 -17.37 -10.94 -19.45
C GLU A 398 -18.26 -10.35 -18.34
N LYS A 399 -19.59 -10.42 -18.52
CA LYS A 399 -20.58 -9.93 -17.55
C LYS A 399 -20.51 -10.70 -16.23
N LEU A 400 -20.37 -12.03 -16.32
CA LEU A 400 -20.29 -12.91 -15.16
C LEU A 400 -18.91 -12.84 -14.45
N ALA A 401 -17.85 -12.52 -15.20
CA ALA A 401 -16.50 -12.32 -14.66
C ALA A 401 -16.34 -10.97 -13.92
N TYR A 402 -17.00 -9.92 -14.40
CA TYR A 402 -16.81 -8.53 -13.95
C TYR A 402 -18.14 -7.73 -13.85
N PRO A 403 -19.12 -8.18 -13.04
CA PRO A 403 -20.47 -7.62 -13.00
C PRO A 403 -20.50 -6.10 -12.75
N ASP A 404 -19.70 -5.61 -11.80
CA ASP A 404 -19.61 -4.18 -11.45
C ASP A 404 -19.05 -3.28 -12.57
N GLN A 405 -18.38 -3.88 -13.57
CA GLN A 405 -17.75 -3.18 -14.69
C GLN A 405 -18.49 -3.39 -16.01
N SER A 406 -19.32 -4.44 -16.10
CA SER A 406 -20.16 -4.73 -17.29
C SER A 406 -21.52 -4.01 -17.29
N ALA A 407 -21.80 -3.21 -16.26
CA ALA A 407 -23.02 -2.40 -16.17
C ALA A 407 -23.01 -1.31 -17.25
N ALA A 408 -23.64 -1.59 -18.39
CA ALA A 408 -23.74 -0.64 -19.50
C ALA A 408 -24.41 0.68 -19.05
N PRO A 409 -23.89 1.86 -19.47
CA PRO A 409 -24.61 3.10 -19.27
C PRO A 409 -25.95 3.03 -20.01
N ALA A 410 -27.04 3.33 -19.29
CA ALA A 410 -28.39 3.21 -19.82
C ALA A 410 -28.53 3.93 -21.18
N ALA A 411 -29.07 3.21 -22.17
CA ALA A 411 -29.03 3.60 -23.56
C ALA A 411 -29.52 5.05 -23.77
N ALA A 412 -28.65 5.90 -24.31
CA ALA A 412 -29.00 7.26 -24.69
C ALA A 412 -30.07 7.23 -25.79
N ALA A 413 -31.32 7.49 -25.41
CA ALA A 413 -32.43 7.57 -26.35
C ALA A 413 -32.13 8.62 -27.43
N LYS A 414 -32.22 8.21 -28.70
CA LYS A 414 -31.96 9.06 -29.86
C LYS A 414 -32.73 10.38 -29.75
N LYS A 415 -32.01 11.51 -29.66
CA LYS A 415 -32.52 12.82 -30.06
C LYS A 415 -31.75 13.31 -31.28
N GLU A 416 -32.50 13.77 -32.27
CA GLU A 416 -31.99 14.14 -33.59
C GLU A 416 -31.04 15.34 -33.54
N LYS A 417 -30.09 15.38 -34.48
CA LYS A 417 -29.23 16.54 -34.69
C LYS A 417 -30.07 17.76 -35.09
N LYS A 418 -30.01 18.85 -34.31
CA LYS A 418 -30.26 20.21 -34.82
C LYS A 418 -28.96 21.00 -34.85
N LYS A 419 -28.77 21.76 -35.92
CA LYS A 419 -27.56 22.51 -36.25
C LYS A 419 -27.20 23.54 -35.17
N ASP A 420 -25.90 23.78 -35.02
CA ASP A 420 -25.35 24.89 -34.27
C ASP A 420 -25.95 26.25 -34.69
N VAL A 421 -26.42 26.99 -33.70
CA VAL A 421 -26.48 28.45 -33.72
C VAL A 421 -25.94 28.93 -32.38
N ARG A 422 -24.84 29.68 -32.38
CA ARG A 422 -24.30 30.35 -31.19
C ARG A 422 -25.42 31.16 -30.50
N LYS A 423 -25.77 30.81 -29.26
CA LYS A 423 -26.56 31.67 -28.39
C LYS A 423 -25.65 32.48 -27.48
N SER A 424 -26.02 33.74 -27.28
CA SER A 424 -25.43 34.68 -26.32
C SER A 424 -25.64 34.22 -24.88
N ALA A 425 -24.91 34.84 -23.95
CA ALA A 425 -25.03 34.56 -22.52
C ALA A 425 -26.47 34.79 -22.00
N PRO A 426 -26.93 33.98 -21.01
CA PRO A 426 -28.31 34.06 -20.52
C PRO A 426 -28.59 35.33 -19.73
N THR A 427 -29.83 35.83 -19.84
CA THR A 427 -30.26 37.11 -19.26
C THR A 427 -30.47 37.03 -17.74
N GLU A 428 -30.61 38.19 -17.09
CA GLU A 428 -30.88 38.31 -15.65
C GLU A 428 -32.16 37.54 -15.25
N GLU A 429 -33.19 37.57 -16.09
CA GLU A 429 -34.45 36.85 -15.91
C GLU A 429 -34.29 35.32 -16.01
N GLU A 430 -33.49 34.83 -16.97
CA GLU A 430 -33.18 33.38 -17.08
C GLU A 430 -32.40 32.89 -15.84
N ARG A 431 -31.52 33.74 -15.28
CA ARG A 431 -30.81 33.45 -14.02
C ARG A 431 -31.74 33.48 -12.80
N ALA A 432 -32.70 34.41 -12.77
CA ALA A 432 -33.72 34.48 -11.72
C ALA A 432 -34.64 33.24 -11.74
N ALA A 433 -35.08 32.81 -12.93
CA ALA A 433 -35.86 31.59 -13.12
C ALA A 433 -35.09 30.33 -12.65
N LEU A 434 -33.78 30.26 -12.93
CA LEU A 434 -32.90 29.16 -12.47
C LEU A 434 -32.71 29.13 -10.94
N ARG A 435 -32.73 30.29 -10.27
CA ARG A 435 -32.73 30.37 -8.80
C ARG A 435 -34.07 29.93 -8.21
N ALA A 436 -35.18 30.44 -8.74
CA ALA A 436 -36.52 30.06 -8.31
C ALA A 436 -36.80 28.55 -8.50
N ALA A 437 -36.32 27.96 -9.61
CA ALA A 437 -36.40 26.51 -9.83
C ALA A 437 -35.62 25.69 -8.77
N LYS A 438 -34.41 26.13 -8.40
CA LYS A 438 -33.61 25.49 -7.34
C LYS A 438 -34.21 25.66 -5.95
N GLU A 439 -34.83 26.80 -5.64
CA GLU A 439 -35.54 26.98 -4.37
C GLU A 439 -36.80 26.13 -4.30
N LYS A 440 -37.52 25.97 -5.42
CA LYS A 440 -38.66 25.05 -5.52
C LYS A 440 -38.23 23.59 -5.32
N GLU A 441 -37.16 23.15 -5.97
CA GLU A 441 -36.59 21.80 -5.79
C GLU A 441 -36.14 21.56 -4.32
N LYS A 442 -35.59 22.58 -3.67
CA LYS A 442 -35.18 22.53 -2.26
C LYS A 442 -36.39 22.48 -1.31
N ALA A 443 -37.47 23.19 -1.64
CA ALA A 443 -38.74 23.13 -0.91
C ALA A 443 -39.46 21.79 -1.09
N GLU A 444 -39.47 21.23 -2.30
CA GLU A 444 -40.04 19.90 -2.59
C GLU A 444 -39.27 18.79 -1.86
N LYS A 445 -37.93 18.88 -1.78
CA LYS A 445 -37.10 17.97 -0.96
C LYS A 445 -37.31 18.13 0.54
N ALA A 446 -37.57 19.35 1.02
CA ALA A 446 -37.92 19.59 2.42
C ALA A 446 -39.32 19.05 2.77
N ALA A 447 -40.30 19.23 1.88
CA ALA A 447 -41.64 18.70 2.03
C ALA A 447 -41.67 17.16 2.03
N ALA A 448 -40.90 16.52 1.14
CA ALA A 448 -40.76 15.06 1.10
C ALA A 448 -40.14 14.48 2.38
N LYS A 449 -39.27 15.23 3.08
CA LYS A 449 -38.75 14.85 4.40
C LYS A 449 -39.81 14.97 5.51
N ALA A 450 -40.78 15.87 5.35
CA ALA A 450 -41.86 16.09 6.32
C ALA A 450 -43.07 15.16 6.16
N THR A 451 -43.20 14.44 5.03
CA THR A 451 -44.29 13.46 4.81
C THR A 451 -43.94 12.02 5.18
N ALA A 452 -42.72 11.75 5.65
CA ALA A 452 -42.35 10.44 6.22
C ALA A 452 -42.92 10.20 7.64
N GLU A 453 -43.50 11.23 8.27
CA GLU A 453 -44.09 11.21 9.61
C GLU A 453 -45.58 11.65 9.54
N GLY A 454 -46.50 10.73 9.22
CA GLY A 454 -47.96 10.94 9.41
C GLY A 454 -48.43 10.39 10.76
N HIS A 455 -49.55 10.77 11.37
CA HIS A 455 -50.67 11.70 11.11
C HIS A 455 -51.56 11.70 12.40
N PRO A 456 -52.69 12.42 12.54
CA PRO A 456 -53.04 13.80 12.15
C PRO A 456 -53.67 14.65 13.29
N LEU A 457 -53.46 15.98 13.23
CA LEU A 457 -54.28 17.11 13.71
C LEU A 457 -55.47 16.92 14.69
N LYS A 458 -55.53 17.78 15.73
CA LYS A 458 -56.47 18.94 15.72
C LYS A 458 -56.07 20.07 16.71
N PRO A 459 -56.50 21.34 16.48
CA PRO A 459 -55.95 22.50 17.18
C PRO A 459 -56.86 23.05 18.29
N ALA A 460 -56.31 23.14 19.50
CA ALA A 460 -56.69 24.05 20.58
C ALA A 460 -55.45 24.24 21.50
N GLU A 461 -55.38 25.35 22.25
CA GLU A 461 -54.37 25.57 23.33
C GLU A 461 -52.91 25.56 22.82
N LEU A 462 -52.35 26.61 22.21
CA LEU A 462 -52.27 28.00 22.68
C LEU A 462 -51.74 28.12 24.13
N GLN A 463 -50.43 28.42 24.22
CA GLN A 463 -49.69 28.98 25.36
C GLN A 463 -49.65 28.19 26.69
N LYS A 464 -48.45 27.69 27.05
CA LYS A 464 -47.74 28.03 28.30
C LYS A 464 -46.32 27.43 28.38
N SER A 465 -45.45 28.14 29.11
CA SER A 465 -44.19 27.73 29.78
C SER A 465 -43.29 26.69 29.09
N SER A 466 -42.06 26.96 28.66
CA SER A 466 -40.91 27.58 29.36
C SER A 466 -40.46 26.86 30.64
N GLN A 467 -39.25 26.30 30.59
CA GLN A 467 -38.37 25.80 31.67
C GLN A 467 -38.64 24.42 32.32
N ALA A 468 -37.49 23.79 32.61
CA ALA A 468 -37.15 22.80 33.65
C ALA A 468 -37.12 21.30 33.29
N ALA A 469 -35.98 20.68 33.69
CA ALA A 469 -35.68 19.27 33.99
C ALA A 469 -36.03 18.20 32.93
N ALA A 470 -35.08 17.44 32.35
CA ALA A 470 -34.05 16.55 32.94
C ALA A 470 -34.56 15.12 33.25
N GLU A 471 -33.59 14.20 33.31
CA GLU A 471 -33.70 12.75 33.61
C GLU A 471 -34.06 11.81 32.45
N ALA A 472 -33.25 10.75 32.34
CA ALA A 472 -33.36 9.59 31.47
C ALA A 472 -33.61 8.34 32.35
N PRO A 473 -33.60 7.08 31.86
CA PRO A 473 -33.72 6.54 30.50
C PRO A 473 -34.79 5.42 30.39
N ALA A 474 -35.01 4.87 29.19
CA ALA A 474 -35.50 3.50 29.00
C ALA A 474 -35.01 2.92 27.64
N ALA A 475 -34.82 1.60 27.54
CA ALA A 475 -34.08 0.94 26.46
C ALA A 475 -34.86 -0.20 25.76
N ALA A 476 -34.26 -0.76 24.70
CA ALA A 476 -34.65 -1.98 23.93
C ALA A 476 -35.91 -1.83 23.03
N ALA A 477 -36.02 -2.39 21.81
CA ALA A 477 -35.09 -3.08 20.87
C ALA A 477 -35.70 -2.96 19.42
N ALA A 478 -35.29 -3.60 18.31
CA ALA A 478 -34.35 -4.70 18.06
C ALA A 478 -33.84 -4.75 16.59
N SER A 479 -32.80 -5.56 16.34
CA SER A 479 -32.51 -6.34 15.11
C SER A 479 -32.45 -5.70 13.71
N GLY A 480 -31.27 -5.80 13.07
CA GLY A 480 -31.07 -5.66 11.63
C GLY A 480 -29.63 -6.02 11.23
N SER A 481 -29.35 -7.30 10.98
CA SER A 481 -27.97 -7.80 10.82
C SER A 481 -27.37 -7.53 9.44
N GLY A 482 -26.30 -6.74 9.40
CA GLY A 482 -25.40 -6.62 8.25
C GLY A 482 -24.04 -6.11 8.70
N SER A 483 -23.06 -7.00 8.87
CA SER A 483 -21.73 -6.63 9.36
C SER A 483 -20.78 -6.37 8.18
N SER A 484 -20.53 -5.09 7.92
CA SER A 484 -19.36 -4.64 7.16
C SER A 484 -18.33 -4.14 8.18
N SER A 485 -17.27 -4.93 8.42
CA SER A 485 -16.20 -4.55 9.34
C SER A 485 -15.27 -3.52 8.71
N SER A 486 -15.77 -2.29 8.58
CA SER A 486 -14.88 -1.12 8.58
C SER A 486 -14.38 -0.93 10.01
N THR A 487 -13.06 -0.96 10.22
CA THR A 487 -12.48 -0.65 11.53
C THR A 487 -12.75 0.81 11.83
N SER A 488 -13.74 1.07 12.68
CA SER A 488 -14.18 2.43 12.99
C SER A 488 -13.14 3.15 13.86
N CYS A 489 -13.00 4.47 13.65
CA CYS A 489 -12.10 5.32 14.43
C CYS A 489 -12.63 5.44 15.87
N VAL A 490 -11.90 4.92 16.86
CA VAL A 490 -12.37 4.81 18.25
C VAL A 490 -11.99 6.09 19.01
N THR A 491 -12.81 7.13 18.86
CA THR A 491 -12.65 8.41 19.58
C THR A 491 -13.34 8.45 20.94
N SER A 492 -14.24 7.52 21.22
CA SER A 492 -14.86 7.30 22.53
C SER A 492 -15.09 5.82 22.77
N THR A 493 -14.88 5.39 24.01
CA THR A 493 -15.10 4.03 24.50
C THR A 493 -16.43 3.90 25.25
N ASN A 494 -17.09 2.76 25.10
CA ASN A 494 -18.34 2.41 25.77
C ASN A 494 -18.18 1.06 26.51
N LEU A 495 -17.70 1.13 27.75
CA LEU A 495 -17.37 -0.03 28.59
C LEU A 495 -18.24 0.00 29.87
N PRO A 496 -19.58 -0.18 29.78
CA PRO A 496 -20.51 0.16 30.86
C PRO A 496 -20.36 -0.67 32.14
N LYS A 497 -19.70 -1.84 32.08
CA LYS A 497 -19.38 -2.66 33.26
C LYS A 497 -18.06 -2.29 33.95
N LEU A 498 -17.26 -1.40 33.34
CA LEU A 498 -15.99 -0.92 33.89
C LEU A 498 -16.15 0.49 34.43
N LYS A 499 -15.54 0.75 35.60
CA LYS A 499 -15.54 2.10 36.18
C LYS A 499 -14.48 2.96 35.50
N LEU A 500 -14.89 3.93 34.69
CA LEU A 500 -14.01 4.99 34.21
C LEU A 500 -13.48 5.79 35.41
N LEU A 501 -12.15 5.88 35.53
CA LEU A 501 -11.46 6.61 36.60
C LEU A 501 -10.96 7.97 36.14
N ALA A 502 -10.44 8.05 34.90
CA ALA A 502 -9.97 9.30 34.30
C ALA A 502 -10.16 9.28 32.78
N LYS A 503 -10.55 10.42 32.21
CA LYS A 503 -10.67 10.62 30.75
C LYS A 503 -9.65 11.67 30.30
N GLY A 504 -8.52 11.23 29.74
CA GLY A 504 -7.44 12.11 29.28
C GLY A 504 -7.70 12.70 27.89
N LYS A 505 -6.73 13.47 27.36
CA LYS A 505 -6.80 14.02 25.99
C LYS A 505 -6.86 12.92 24.91
N VAL A 506 -6.11 11.84 25.10
CA VAL A 506 -5.96 10.74 24.11
C VAL A 506 -6.12 9.33 24.71
N ARG A 507 -6.27 9.20 26.03
CA ARG A 507 -6.28 7.92 26.75
C ARG A 507 -7.36 7.92 27.83
N ASP A 508 -8.06 6.81 27.98
CA ASP A 508 -9.05 6.59 29.03
C ASP A 508 -8.56 5.50 29.99
N ILE A 509 -8.79 5.69 31.29
CA ILE A 509 -8.30 4.82 32.37
C ILE A 509 -9.48 4.23 33.12
N TYR A 510 -9.54 2.90 33.22
CA TYR A 510 -10.62 2.15 33.86
C TYR A 510 -10.10 1.30 35.03
N ALA A 511 -10.94 1.09 36.04
CA ALA A 511 -10.75 0.03 37.02
C ALA A 511 -11.24 -1.31 36.43
N LEU A 512 -10.52 -2.39 36.72
CA LEU A 512 -10.98 -3.75 36.47
C LEU A 512 -11.98 -4.20 37.57
N PRO A 513 -12.94 -5.09 37.26
CA PRO A 513 -14.03 -5.43 38.18
C PRO A 513 -13.70 -6.55 39.18
N GLY A 514 -12.59 -7.26 39.00
CA GLY A 514 -12.19 -8.39 39.85
C GLY A 514 -11.67 -7.95 41.22
N ALA A 515 -12.01 -8.69 42.26
CA ALA A 515 -11.48 -8.46 43.61
C ALA A 515 -9.94 -8.65 43.68
N GLU A 516 -9.39 -9.46 42.79
CA GLU A 516 -7.96 -9.74 42.59
C GLU A 516 -7.26 -8.73 41.66
N ASP A 517 -7.98 -7.73 41.14
CA ASP A 517 -7.49 -6.71 40.20
C ASP A 517 -7.51 -5.28 40.79
N GLN A 518 -7.71 -5.12 42.10
CA GLN A 518 -7.82 -3.80 42.75
C GLN A 518 -6.53 -2.96 42.67
N ASP A 519 -5.38 -3.60 42.45
CA ASP A 519 -4.08 -2.99 42.21
C ASP A 519 -3.75 -2.83 40.71
N LYS A 520 -4.72 -3.05 39.82
CA LYS A 520 -4.55 -2.97 38.36
C LYS A 520 -5.47 -1.91 37.74
N LEU A 521 -5.03 -1.35 36.62
CA LEU A 521 -5.75 -0.37 35.82
C LEU A 521 -5.75 -0.83 34.36
N LEU A 522 -6.86 -0.64 33.66
CA LEU A 522 -6.93 -0.80 32.21
C LEU A 522 -6.74 0.57 31.56
N PHE A 523 -5.64 0.75 30.85
CA PHE A 523 -5.37 1.92 30.02
C PHE A 523 -5.84 1.65 28.60
N VAL A 524 -6.56 2.58 27.99
CA VAL A 524 -7.06 2.47 26.61
C VAL A 524 -6.65 3.71 25.82
N ALA A 525 -5.76 3.52 24.84
CA ALA A 525 -5.36 4.56 23.90
C ALA A 525 -6.43 4.74 22.81
N THR A 526 -7.01 5.93 22.76
CA THR A 526 -8.06 6.27 21.79
C THR A 526 -7.46 6.90 20.53
N ASP A 527 -8.23 6.89 19.45
CA ASP A 527 -7.85 7.52 18.18
C ASP A 527 -7.97 9.06 18.20
N ARG A 528 -8.34 9.65 19.35
CA ARG A 528 -8.38 11.12 19.53
C ARG A 528 -7.02 11.76 19.25
N MET A 529 -7.09 12.91 18.61
CA MET A 529 -5.95 13.78 18.30
C MET A 529 -6.13 15.12 18.99
N SER A 530 -5.03 15.68 19.52
CA SER A 530 -5.02 17.00 20.14
C SER A 530 -3.80 17.81 19.76
N ALA A 531 -4.00 19.12 19.65
CA ALA A 531 -2.96 20.10 19.34
C ALA A 531 -3.31 21.45 19.98
N PHE A 532 -2.32 22.12 20.57
CA PHE A 532 -2.52 23.34 21.36
C PHE A 532 -3.61 23.15 22.44
N ASP A 533 -3.54 22.02 23.15
CA ASP A 533 -4.45 21.56 24.22
C ASP A 533 -5.91 21.29 23.85
N VAL A 534 -6.33 21.63 22.63
CA VAL A 534 -7.66 21.33 22.09
C VAL A 534 -7.69 19.94 21.42
N ILE A 535 -8.80 19.20 21.61
CA ILE A 535 -9.07 17.90 20.96
C ILE A 535 -9.85 18.15 19.66
N MET A 536 -9.48 17.46 18.59
CA MET A 536 -10.14 17.57 17.27
C MET A 536 -11.46 16.77 17.22
N ASN A 537 -12.41 17.20 16.39
CA ASN A 537 -13.73 16.57 16.25
C ASN A 537 -13.68 15.14 15.70
N ASN A 538 -12.68 14.84 14.87
CA ASN A 538 -12.40 13.49 14.34
C ASN A 538 -11.02 13.01 14.81
N GLY A 539 -10.91 11.69 14.97
CA GLY A 539 -9.65 11.04 15.33
C GLY A 539 -8.82 10.62 14.11
N ILE A 540 -7.61 10.14 14.39
CA ILE A 540 -6.72 9.50 13.42
C ILE A 540 -6.93 7.98 13.54
N PRO A 541 -7.49 7.29 12.54
CA PRO A 541 -7.75 5.85 12.60
C PRO A 541 -6.49 5.07 12.99
N SER A 542 -6.65 4.05 13.84
CA SER A 542 -5.57 3.17 14.32
C SER A 542 -4.44 3.86 15.12
N LYS A 543 -4.53 5.16 15.44
CA LYS A 543 -3.56 5.88 16.28
C LYS A 543 -3.41 5.23 17.65
N GLY A 544 -4.51 4.87 18.30
CA GLY A 544 -4.49 4.26 19.63
C GLY A 544 -3.71 2.94 19.66
N ILE A 545 -3.85 2.13 18.60
CA ILE A 545 -3.08 0.90 18.40
C ILE A 545 -1.60 1.25 18.26
N THR A 546 -1.25 2.13 17.30
CA THR A 546 0.13 2.51 16.99
C THR A 546 0.90 3.06 18.21
N LEU A 547 0.26 3.90 19.05
CA LEU A 547 0.87 4.42 20.28
C LEU A 547 1.08 3.32 21.35
N THR A 548 0.13 2.38 21.46
CA THR A 548 0.21 1.25 22.39
C THR A 548 1.32 0.29 21.99
N THR A 549 1.37 -0.11 20.71
CA THR A 549 2.42 -1.00 20.16
C THR A 549 3.82 -0.40 20.36
N LEU A 550 4.01 0.88 20.06
CA LEU A 550 5.30 1.57 20.29
C LEU A 550 5.69 1.59 21.78
N SER A 551 4.75 1.94 22.66
CA SER A 551 5.02 1.97 24.10
C SER A 551 5.45 0.58 24.61
N LEU A 552 4.76 -0.48 24.20
CA LEU A 552 5.07 -1.87 24.58
C LEU A 552 6.46 -2.29 24.09
N PHE A 553 6.82 -1.99 22.83
CA PHE A 553 8.17 -2.22 22.31
C PHE A 553 9.24 -1.53 23.18
N TRP A 554 9.04 -0.26 23.52
CA TRP A 554 10.02 0.49 24.32
C TRP A 554 10.07 0.04 25.79
N PHE A 555 8.93 -0.33 26.38
CA PHE A 555 8.87 -0.94 27.70
C PHE A 555 9.63 -2.27 27.75
N ASP A 556 9.56 -3.10 26.69
CA ASP A 556 10.37 -4.33 26.63
C ASP A 556 11.85 -4.00 26.46
N LYS A 557 12.16 -3.13 25.49
CA LYS A 557 13.54 -2.83 25.10
C LYS A 557 14.34 -2.14 26.20
N LEU A 558 13.71 -1.35 27.06
CA LEU A 558 14.38 -0.55 28.10
C LEU A 558 14.24 -1.15 29.52
N LYS A 559 13.64 -2.33 29.68
CA LYS A 559 13.40 -2.99 30.99
C LYS A 559 14.67 -3.30 31.80
N HIS A 560 15.84 -3.36 31.15
CA HIS A 560 17.16 -3.52 31.79
C HIS A 560 17.70 -2.22 32.40
N ILE A 561 17.09 -1.07 32.10
CA ILE A 561 17.43 0.22 32.70
C ILE A 561 16.61 0.43 33.98
N ILE A 562 15.30 0.23 33.88
CA ILE A 562 14.33 0.42 34.97
C ILE A 562 13.09 -0.48 34.75
N PRO A 563 12.50 -1.06 35.81
CA PRO A 563 11.18 -1.70 35.72
C PRO A 563 10.07 -0.74 35.27
N ASN A 564 8.96 -1.29 34.79
CA ASN A 564 7.79 -0.54 34.34
C ASN A 564 6.48 -1.12 34.89
N HIS A 565 5.36 -0.42 34.67
CA HIS A 565 4.06 -0.85 35.19
C HIS A 565 3.25 -1.85 34.34
N VAL A 566 3.70 -2.24 33.14
CA VAL A 566 2.89 -3.09 32.25
C VAL A 566 2.80 -4.52 32.80
N LEU A 567 1.59 -5.05 32.87
CA LEU A 567 1.30 -6.43 33.25
C LEU A 567 0.88 -7.26 32.04
N ASN A 568 -0.10 -6.77 31.26
CA ASN A 568 -0.59 -7.42 30.05
C ASN A 568 -0.91 -6.39 28.95
N PRO A 569 -0.73 -6.72 27.65
CA PRO A 569 0.00 -7.90 27.19
C PRO A 569 1.47 -7.79 27.61
N SER A 570 2.15 -8.93 27.76
CA SER A 570 3.57 -8.93 28.06
C SER A 570 4.33 -8.12 27.00
N PRO A 571 5.23 -7.19 27.36
CA PRO A 571 5.93 -6.36 26.38
C PRO A 571 6.65 -7.17 25.27
N SER A 572 7.08 -8.40 25.57
CA SER A 572 7.65 -9.33 24.59
C SER A 572 6.62 -10.05 23.70
N SER A 573 5.41 -10.38 24.19
CA SER A 573 4.43 -11.15 23.39
C SER A 573 3.85 -10.35 22.22
N CYS A 574 3.78 -9.02 22.35
CA CYS A 574 3.40 -8.14 21.25
C CYS A 574 4.41 -8.02 20.11
N LEU A 575 5.65 -8.51 20.28
CA LEU A 575 6.68 -8.46 19.25
C LEU A 575 6.69 -9.71 18.36
N ASP A 576 6.32 -10.87 18.93
CA ASP A 576 6.34 -12.15 18.22
C ASP A 576 4.97 -12.51 17.58
N SER A 577 3.84 -12.15 18.22
CA SER A 577 2.50 -12.41 17.68
C SER A 577 1.42 -11.47 18.28
N PRO A 578 1.08 -10.36 17.60
CA PRO A 578 0.05 -9.44 18.06
C PRO A 578 -1.35 -10.05 18.22
N ALA A 579 -1.64 -11.16 17.53
CA ALA A 579 -2.93 -11.87 17.61
C ALA A 579 -3.09 -12.69 18.92
N ASP A 580 -1.97 -13.14 19.50
CA ASP A 580 -1.97 -13.92 20.73
C ASP A 580 -1.99 -13.03 21.99
N ALA A 581 -1.58 -11.76 21.87
CA ALA A 581 -1.57 -10.78 22.95
C ALA A 581 -2.95 -10.58 23.64
N TRP A 582 -4.06 -10.71 22.89
CA TRP A 582 -5.40 -10.65 23.48
C TRP A 582 -5.70 -11.83 24.43
N SER A 583 -5.04 -12.98 24.26
CA SER A 583 -5.27 -14.17 25.09
C SER A 583 -4.84 -13.99 26.56
N GLU A 584 -3.98 -13.00 26.83
CA GLU A 584 -3.55 -12.60 28.18
C GLU A 584 -4.58 -11.74 28.93
N PHE A 585 -5.56 -11.15 28.23
CA PHE A 585 -6.56 -10.29 28.86
C PHE A 585 -7.62 -11.12 29.60
N PRO A 586 -8.14 -10.64 30.75
CA PRO A 586 -9.26 -11.27 31.43
C PRO A 586 -10.48 -11.44 30.50
N ARG A 587 -11.05 -12.64 30.47
CA ARG A 587 -12.21 -13.00 29.63
C ARG A 587 -13.45 -12.12 29.86
N SER A 588 -13.53 -11.43 30.99
CA SER A 588 -14.54 -10.39 31.25
C SER A 588 -14.45 -9.17 30.31
N LEU A 589 -13.38 -9.04 29.53
CA LEU A 589 -13.18 -7.98 28.54
C LEU A 589 -13.48 -8.43 27.10
N ASP A 590 -13.75 -9.72 26.86
CA ASP A 590 -14.04 -10.25 25.51
C ASP A 590 -15.25 -9.55 24.84
N GLU A 591 -16.22 -9.06 25.62
CA GLU A 591 -17.37 -8.28 25.12
C GLU A 591 -17.02 -6.87 24.60
N TYR A 592 -15.81 -6.39 24.87
CA TYR A 592 -15.29 -5.07 24.49
C TYR A 592 -14.07 -5.16 23.57
N ARG A 593 -13.76 -6.35 23.03
CA ARG A 593 -12.56 -6.62 22.22
C ARG A 593 -12.41 -5.65 21.05
N ASP A 594 -13.51 -5.31 20.39
CA ASP A 594 -13.58 -4.35 19.27
C ASP A 594 -13.05 -2.94 19.62
N GLN A 595 -13.15 -2.55 20.89
CA GLN A 595 -12.73 -1.24 21.42
C GLN A 595 -11.43 -1.30 22.23
N LEU A 596 -10.83 -2.47 22.43
CA LEU A 596 -9.69 -2.67 23.33
C LEU A 596 -8.48 -3.35 22.67
N GLU A 597 -8.70 -4.24 21.70
CA GLU A 597 -7.64 -5.04 21.08
C GLU A 597 -6.59 -4.16 20.39
N GLY A 598 -5.31 -4.47 20.62
CA GLY A 598 -4.15 -3.72 20.11
C GLY A 598 -3.95 -2.31 20.69
N ARG A 599 -4.95 -1.72 21.35
CA ARG A 599 -4.95 -0.32 21.84
C ARG A 599 -5.06 -0.17 23.35
N SER A 600 -4.95 -1.26 24.10
CA SER A 600 -5.06 -1.25 25.56
C SER A 600 -3.94 -2.02 26.23
N MET A 601 -3.70 -1.68 27.50
CA MET A 601 -2.73 -2.34 28.37
C MET A 601 -3.28 -2.39 29.79
N ILE A 602 -3.10 -3.52 30.47
CA ILE A 602 -3.33 -3.67 31.90
C ILE A 602 -2.03 -3.32 32.61
N VAL A 603 -2.09 -2.34 33.50
CA VAL A 603 -0.93 -1.81 34.22
C VAL A 603 -1.13 -1.88 35.72
N LYS A 604 -0.03 -1.99 36.47
CA LYS A 604 -0.05 -1.94 37.92
C LYS A 604 -0.27 -0.50 38.41
N LYS A 605 -1.20 -0.35 39.33
CA LYS A 605 -1.50 0.91 40.03
C LYS A 605 -0.32 1.30 40.92
N CYS A 606 0.14 2.53 40.75
CA CYS A 606 1.30 3.11 41.43
C CYS A 606 0.98 4.54 41.90
N GLU A 607 1.83 5.07 42.77
CA GLU A 607 1.83 6.51 43.09
C GLU A 607 2.61 7.25 41.99
N VAL A 608 1.98 8.25 41.35
CA VAL A 608 2.60 8.99 40.24
C VAL A 608 3.46 10.13 40.79
N VAL A 609 4.72 10.21 40.37
CA VAL A 609 5.56 11.38 40.65
C VAL A 609 5.07 12.53 39.78
N LYS A 610 4.67 13.68 40.38
CA LYS A 610 4.06 14.82 39.67
C LYS A 610 5.06 15.68 38.85
N ILE A 611 5.94 15.02 38.10
CA ILE A 611 6.97 15.65 37.27
C ILE A 611 6.96 15.00 35.88
N GLU A 612 6.97 15.83 34.85
CA GLU A 612 7.22 15.41 33.48
C GLU A 612 8.73 15.48 33.20
N ALA A 613 9.37 14.32 33.05
CA ALA A 613 10.80 14.21 32.86
C ALA A 613 11.17 14.34 31.37
N ILE A 614 11.20 15.59 30.88
CA ILE A 614 11.57 15.88 29.50
C ILE A 614 13.10 15.87 29.34
N VAL A 615 13.59 15.17 28.31
CA VAL A 615 15.00 15.17 27.91
C VAL A 615 15.15 15.62 26.46
N ARG A 616 16.15 16.46 26.18
CA ARG A 616 16.40 17.06 24.86
C ARG A 616 17.84 16.78 24.43
N GLY A 617 18.05 16.23 23.24
CA GLY A 617 19.36 16.17 22.59
C GLY A 617 19.56 17.19 21.48
N TYR A 618 18.51 17.92 21.09
CA TYR A 618 18.53 18.92 20.03
C TYR A 618 17.78 20.18 20.44
N ILE A 619 18.23 21.36 20.02
CA ILE A 619 17.62 22.64 20.41
C ILE A 619 16.47 23.03 19.47
N THR A 620 15.23 22.81 19.90
CA THR A 620 14.04 23.04 19.07
C THR A 620 12.83 23.50 19.90
N GLY A 621 11.72 23.86 19.24
CA GLY A 621 10.44 24.16 19.89
C GLY A 621 10.51 25.24 20.97
N SER A 622 10.06 24.90 22.19
CA SER A 622 10.07 25.80 23.35
C SER A 622 11.49 26.16 23.79
N ALA A 623 12.44 25.21 23.81
CA ALA A 623 13.83 25.44 24.15
C ALA A 623 14.51 26.43 23.18
N TRP A 624 14.26 26.28 21.86
CA TRP A 624 14.73 27.26 20.87
C TRP A 624 14.05 28.64 21.03
N SER A 625 12.78 28.66 21.44
CA SER A 625 12.03 29.89 21.68
C SER A 625 12.47 30.66 22.92
N GLU A 626 13.00 29.98 23.93
CA GLU A 626 13.66 30.57 25.10
C GLU A 626 15.07 31.04 24.76
N TYR A 627 15.88 30.18 24.15
CA TYR A 627 17.27 30.49 23.79
C TYR A 627 17.39 31.74 22.91
N LYS A 628 16.47 31.94 21.94
CA LYS A 628 16.42 33.18 21.13
C LYS A 628 16.14 34.46 21.93
N LYS A 629 15.58 34.37 23.14
CA LYS A 629 15.24 35.51 24.01
C LYS A 629 16.29 35.78 25.09
N SER A 630 16.81 34.73 25.71
CA SER A 630 17.64 34.82 26.92
C SER A 630 18.93 34.00 26.87
N GLN A 631 19.21 33.29 25.77
CA GLN A 631 20.31 32.32 25.65
C GLN A 631 20.29 31.21 26.72
N THR A 632 19.11 30.89 27.24
CA THR A 632 18.88 29.83 28.23
C THR A 632 17.93 28.75 27.70
N VAL A 633 17.94 27.58 28.35
CA VAL A 633 16.90 26.55 28.23
C VAL A 633 16.50 26.11 29.64
N HIS A 634 15.24 26.29 30.02
CA HIS A 634 14.72 26.15 31.38
C HIS A 634 15.55 26.94 32.42
N GLY A 635 16.10 28.10 32.02
CA GLY A 635 17.00 28.93 32.83
C GLY A 635 18.47 28.50 32.84
N ILE A 636 18.81 27.33 32.27
CA ILE A 636 20.19 26.85 32.15
C ILE A 636 20.91 27.66 31.05
N PRO A 637 22.07 28.31 31.32
CA PRO A 637 22.82 29.05 30.30
C PRO A 637 23.37 28.15 29.19
N MET A 638 23.18 28.55 27.93
CA MET A 638 23.64 27.81 26.76
C MET A 638 24.79 28.53 26.03
N PRO A 639 25.65 27.80 25.31
CA PRO A 639 26.67 28.42 24.45
C PRO A 639 26.07 29.39 23.45
N ALA A 640 26.74 30.51 23.20
CA ALA A 640 26.33 31.46 22.18
C ALA A 640 26.53 30.90 20.76
N GLY A 641 25.69 31.35 19.82
CA GLY A 641 25.78 30.98 18.40
C GLY A 641 25.06 29.69 17.99
N LEU A 642 24.32 29.01 18.89
CA LEU A 642 23.49 27.86 18.51
C LEU A 642 22.42 28.25 17.47
N VAL A 643 22.14 27.32 16.54
CA VAL A 643 21.10 27.45 15.50
C VAL A 643 19.94 26.47 15.72
N GLU A 644 18.80 26.72 15.07
CA GLU A 644 17.60 25.87 15.21
C GLU A 644 17.88 24.42 14.84
N SER A 645 17.36 23.49 15.65
CA SER A 645 17.49 22.04 15.49
C SER A 645 18.94 21.51 15.51
N GLN A 646 19.92 22.29 15.97
CA GLN A 646 21.30 21.84 16.19
C GLN A 646 21.37 20.77 17.30
N LYS A 647 22.27 19.79 17.17
CA LYS A 647 22.55 18.81 18.22
C LYS A 647 23.23 19.45 19.42
N LEU A 648 22.75 19.15 20.62
CA LEU A 648 23.34 19.60 21.88
C LEU A 648 24.60 18.76 22.22
N PRO A 649 25.65 19.35 22.82
CA PRO A 649 26.87 18.62 23.18
C PRO A 649 26.65 17.46 24.16
N LYS A 650 25.61 17.57 25.00
CA LYS A 650 25.08 16.52 25.86
C LYS A 650 23.55 16.67 25.91
N PRO A 651 22.80 15.58 26.12
CA PRO A 651 21.37 15.68 26.40
C PRO A 651 21.13 16.52 27.66
N LEU A 652 20.09 17.35 27.64
CA LEU A 652 19.66 18.17 28.77
C LEU A 652 18.38 17.61 29.37
N PHE A 653 18.37 17.46 30.69
CA PHE A 653 17.15 17.27 31.47
C PHE A 653 16.46 18.62 31.66
N THR A 654 15.21 18.75 31.22
CA THR A 654 14.46 20.02 31.20
C THR A 654 13.02 19.81 31.69
N PRO A 655 12.81 19.53 32.98
CA PRO A 655 11.53 19.03 33.49
C PRO A 655 10.39 20.08 33.48
N SER A 656 9.16 19.59 33.53
CA SER A 656 7.94 20.37 33.81
C SER A 656 7.17 19.82 35.02
N THR A 657 6.41 20.69 35.70
CA THR A 657 5.42 20.27 36.70
C THR A 657 4.25 19.59 36.01
N LYS A 658 3.70 18.54 36.62
CA LYS A 658 2.45 17.91 36.15
C LYS A 658 1.25 18.50 36.89
N ALA A 659 0.47 19.33 36.21
CA ALA A 659 -0.65 20.04 36.80
C ALA A 659 -1.91 19.15 36.94
N ASP A 660 -2.85 19.54 37.80
CA ASP A 660 -4.13 18.83 37.92
C ASP A 660 -5.05 19.12 36.72
N GLN A 661 -6.04 18.26 36.48
CA GLN A 661 -6.74 18.18 35.19
C GLN A 661 -7.56 19.44 34.85
N GLY A 662 -6.96 20.34 34.07
CA GLY A 662 -7.54 21.63 33.65
C GLY A 662 -6.54 22.80 33.67
N GLU A 663 -5.40 22.63 34.32
CA GLU A 663 -4.30 23.59 34.36
C GLU A 663 -3.20 23.24 33.33
N HIS A 664 -2.23 24.14 33.13
CA HIS A 664 -1.12 23.95 32.19
C HIS A 664 0.17 23.56 32.93
N ASP A 665 0.89 22.57 32.38
CA ASP A 665 2.21 22.14 32.85
C ASP A 665 3.24 23.28 32.69
N GLU A 666 4.05 23.54 33.73
CA GLU A 666 5.03 24.64 33.75
C GLU A 666 6.46 24.11 33.64
N ASN A 667 7.24 24.64 32.70
CA ASN A 667 8.67 24.37 32.59
C ASN A 667 9.42 24.85 33.86
N ILE A 668 10.10 23.93 34.55
CA ILE A 668 10.91 24.23 35.73
C ILE A 668 12.39 23.99 35.48
N HIS A 669 13.23 24.72 36.23
CA HIS A 669 14.67 24.45 36.29
C HIS A 669 14.91 23.11 37.01
N PRO A 670 15.87 22.25 36.58
CA PRO A 670 16.14 20.96 37.21
C PRO A 670 16.30 21.01 38.73
N ASP A 671 16.97 22.04 39.25
CA ASP A 671 17.15 22.24 40.71
C ASP A 671 15.86 22.27 41.53
N LYS A 672 14.69 22.53 40.93
CA LYS A 672 13.38 22.56 41.60
C LYS A 672 12.72 21.17 41.73
N VAL A 673 13.20 20.16 41.00
CA VAL A 673 12.66 18.79 41.04
C VAL A 673 12.72 18.21 42.46
N LYS A 674 13.83 18.47 43.17
CA LYS A 674 14.03 18.04 44.57
C LYS A 674 13.01 18.63 45.55
N ASP A 675 12.42 19.78 45.23
CA ASP A 675 11.41 20.44 46.07
C ASP A 675 10.04 19.76 45.94
N ILE A 676 9.84 18.95 44.89
CA ILE A 676 8.61 18.20 44.59
C ILE A 676 8.70 16.75 45.09
N CYS A 677 9.81 16.06 44.83
CA CYS A 677 9.95 14.62 45.10
C CYS A 677 11.09 14.24 46.07
N GLY A 678 11.84 15.22 46.60
CA GLY A 678 13.02 15.00 47.44
C GLY A 678 14.32 14.84 46.62
N PRO A 679 15.49 15.10 47.22
CA PRO A 679 16.76 15.17 46.50
C PRO A 679 17.22 13.82 45.92
N GLU A 680 17.09 12.73 46.67
CA GLU A 680 17.53 11.39 46.23
C GLU A 680 16.74 10.92 44.99
N LEU A 681 15.42 11.09 45.03
CA LEU A 681 14.52 10.71 43.94
C LEU A 681 14.66 11.65 42.72
N ALA A 682 14.94 12.94 42.95
CA ALA A 682 15.25 13.87 41.86
C ALA A 682 16.52 13.46 41.09
N GLU A 683 17.60 13.11 41.79
CA GLU A 683 18.84 12.63 41.17
C GLU A 683 18.63 11.30 40.43
N GLU A 684 17.86 10.37 41.01
CA GLU A 684 17.52 9.10 40.36
C GLU A 684 16.70 9.30 39.07
N ILE A 685 15.69 10.16 39.10
CA ILE A 685 14.85 10.51 37.94
C ILE A 685 15.69 11.15 36.83
N GLU A 686 16.52 12.14 37.13
CA GLU A 686 17.39 12.80 36.14
C GLU A 686 18.33 11.78 35.47
N LYS A 687 19.02 10.98 36.29
CA LYS A 687 19.97 9.95 35.85
C LYS A 687 19.31 8.89 34.98
N VAL A 688 18.13 8.40 35.37
CA VAL A 688 17.39 7.39 34.60
C VAL A 688 16.82 8.00 33.31
N ALA A 689 16.21 9.19 33.36
CA ALA A 689 15.67 9.85 32.17
C ALA A 689 16.75 10.14 31.13
N LEU A 690 17.93 10.64 31.54
CA LEU A 690 19.07 10.85 30.64
C LEU A 690 19.57 9.53 30.02
N ARG A 691 19.61 8.43 30.79
CA ARG A 691 20.01 7.11 30.29
C ARG A 691 18.99 6.52 29.32
N LEU A 692 17.69 6.56 29.66
CA LEU A 692 16.58 6.14 28.79
C LEU A 692 16.62 6.90 27.45
N TYR A 693 16.74 8.23 27.51
CA TYR A 693 16.85 9.06 26.31
C TYR A 693 18.07 8.70 25.46
N THR A 694 19.24 8.53 26.09
CA THR A 694 20.49 8.28 25.35
C THR A 694 20.38 6.97 24.55
N GLU A 695 20.03 5.86 25.21
CA GLU A 695 19.93 4.55 24.58
C GLU A 695 18.81 4.50 23.52
N ALA A 696 17.68 5.17 23.79
CA ALA A 696 16.60 5.31 22.80
C ALA A 696 17.00 6.17 21.59
N SER A 697 17.78 7.24 21.80
CA SER A 697 18.22 8.14 20.73
C SER A 697 19.26 7.51 19.82
N GLU A 698 20.14 6.67 20.37
CA GLU A 698 21.13 5.89 19.63
C GLU A 698 20.43 4.83 18.78
N TYR A 699 19.54 4.04 19.38
CA TYR A 699 18.77 3.03 18.65
C TYR A 699 17.83 3.63 17.59
N ALA A 700 17.17 4.75 17.87
CA ALA A 700 16.35 5.44 16.86
C ALA A 700 17.19 5.89 15.66
N LEU A 701 18.43 6.34 15.90
CA LEU A 701 19.34 6.81 14.84
C LEU A 701 19.77 5.67 13.92
N GLU A 702 20.04 4.49 14.45
CA GLU A 702 20.29 3.26 13.67
C GLU A 702 19.11 2.91 12.74
N ARG A 703 17.89 3.30 13.13
CA ARG A 703 16.64 3.13 12.36
C ARG A 703 16.26 4.35 11.53
N GLY A 704 17.22 5.24 11.27
CA GLY A 704 17.05 6.39 10.41
C GLY A 704 16.18 7.51 11.02
N LEU A 705 15.95 7.52 12.33
CA LEU A 705 15.17 8.51 13.06
C LEU A 705 16.02 9.29 14.06
N ILE A 706 15.95 10.62 14.03
CA ILE A 706 16.54 11.46 15.07
C ILE A 706 15.49 11.71 16.15
N LEU A 707 15.75 11.27 17.38
CA LEU A 707 14.95 11.61 18.56
C LEU A 707 15.41 12.96 19.12
N ALA A 708 14.68 14.05 18.82
CA ALA A 708 15.07 15.40 19.21
C ALA A 708 14.86 15.69 20.70
N ASP A 709 13.64 15.40 21.18
CA ASP A 709 13.22 15.48 22.57
C ASP A 709 12.11 14.46 22.87
N THR A 710 12.03 14.02 24.13
CA THR A 710 11.00 13.08 24.63
C THR A 710 10.59 13.45 26.05
N LYS A 711 9.41 12.99 26.48
CA LYS A 711 8.93 13.06 27.87
C LYS A 711 8.79 11.65 28.44
N PHE A 712 9.37 11.44 29.63
CA PHE A 712 9.07 10.28 30.47
C PHE A 712 8.21 10.67 31.68
N GLU A 713 7.46 9.70 32.20
CA GLU A 713 6.76 9.81 33.48
C GLU A 713 7.17 8.65 34.40
N PHE A 714 7.21 8.90 35.70
CA PHE A 714 7.67 7.93 36.69
C PHE A 714 6.63 7.69 37.78
N GLY A 715 6.58 6.44 38.24
CA GLY A 715 5.75 6.01 39.36
C GLY A 715 6.57 5.37 40.47
N LEU A 716 5.95 5.24 41.64
CA LEU A 716 6.49 4.58 42.81
C LEU A 716 5.62 3.36 43.15
N LEU A 717 6.28 2.23 43.39
CA LEU A 717 5.67 1.01 43.91
C LEU A 717 6.34 0.61 45.24
N PRO A 718 5.62 0.03 46.20
CA PRO A 718 6.23 -0.55 47.40
C PRO A 718 7.24 -1.66 47.03
N ASP A 719 8.46 -1.58 47.55
CA ASP A 719 9.49 -2.60 47.34
C ASP A 719 9.18 -3.85 48.20
N SER A 720 9.02 -5.01 47.56
CA SER A 720 8.74 -6.29 48.24
C SER A 720 9.94 -6.82 49.05
N THR A 721 11.14 -6.29 48.82
CA THR A 721 12.38 -6.65 49.53
C THR A 721 12.72 -5.66 50.65
N SER A 722 12.20 -4.44 50.59
CA SER A 722 12.50 -3.34 51.52
C SER A 722 11.24 -2.56 51.89
N PRO A 723 10.49 -2.94 52.94
CA PRO A 723 9.15 -2.37 53.24
C PRO A 723 9.12 -0.87 53.59
N ASN A 724 10.29 -0.23 53.75
CA ASN A 724 10.44 1.21 53.98
C ASN A 724 10.95 1.98 52.75
N LYS A 725 11.07 1.35 51.57
CA LYS A 725 11.52 1.98 50.33
C LYS A 725 10.51 1.75 49.21
N ASN A 726 10.27 2.77 48.40
CA ASN A 726 9.54 2.63 47.15
C ASN A 726 10.53 2.43 45.99
N GLN A 727 10.21 1.54 45.07
CA GLN A 727 10.91 1.32 43.82
C GLN A 727 10.40 2.32 42.76
N LEU A 728 11.32 3.02 42.11
CA LEU A 728 11.03 3.83 40.94
C LEU A 728 10.72 2.94 39.73
N ILE A 729 9.66 3.26 39.00
CA ILE A 729 9.24 2.57 37.77
C ILE A 729 8.91 3.57 36.66
N LEU A 730 9.12 3.15 35.40
CA LEU A 730 8.69 3.89 34.21
C LEU A 730 7.20 3.62 33.92
N ILE A 731 6.44 4.68 33.61
CA ILE A 731 4.97 4.60 33.43
C ILE A 731 4.49 5.42 32.21
N ASP A 732 3.19 5.30 31.93
CA ASP A 732 2.38 6.04 30.95
C ASP A 732 2.53 5.60 29.47
N GLU A 733 2.83 6.48 28.52
CA GLU A 733 3.42 6.07 27.22
C GLU A 733 4.90 6.40 27.21
N VAL A 734 5.65 5.63 26.42
CA VAL A 734 7.09 5.78 26.29
C VAL A 734 7.45 5.91 24.82
N LEU A 735 8.15 7.00 24.49
CA LEU A 735 8.83 7.17 23.20
C LEU A 735 7.92 7.11 21.97
N THR A 736 6.67 7.56 22.10
CA THR A 736 5.65 7.60 21.02
C THR A 736 5.63 8.96 20.29
N PRO A 737 5.11 9.06 19.05
CA PRO A 737 4.89 10.35 18.35
C PRO A 737 3.95 11.34 19.07
N ASP A 738 3.20 10.91 20.08
CA ASP A 738 2.39 11.80 20.92
C ASP A 738 3.18 12.47 22.06
N SER A 739 4.28 11.84 22.48
CA SER A 739 5.15 12.19 23.62
C SER A 739 6.58 12.59 23.23
N SER A 740 6.98 12.35 21.98
CA SER A 740 8.36 12.45 21.49
C SER A 740 8.44 13.05 20.10
N ARG A 741 9.48 13.85 19.86
CA ARG A 741 9.75 14.52 18.59
C ARG A 741 10.77 13.71 17.79
N TYR A 742 10.28 12.99 16.78
CA TYR A 742 11.09 12.23 15.83
C TYR A 742 11.24 12.96 14.50
N TRP A 743 12.46 12.98 13.96
CA TRP A 743 12.78 13.56 12.64
C TRP A 743 13.40 12.53 11.70
N SER A 744 13.24 12.74 10.39
CA SER A 744 13.93 11.96 9.36
C SER A 744 15.42 12.29 9.35
N SER A 745 16.29 11.31 9.64
CA SER A 745 17.75 11.50 9.60
C SER A 745 18.26 11.85 8.20
N ALA A 746 17.61 11.35 7.15
CA ALA A 746 17.97 11.58 5.75
C ALA A 746 17.66 13.00 5.27
N GLU A 747 16.73 13.70 5.91
CA GLU A 747 16.31 15.07 5.57
C GLU A 747 16.83 16.11 6.58
N TYR A 748 17.64 15.68 7.56
CA TYR A 748 18.09 16.53 8.66
C TYR A 748 19.07 17.61 8.20
N VAL A 749 18.74 18.88 8.48
CA VAL A 749 19.59 20.03 8.15
C VAL A 749 19.57 21.06 9.27
N GLU A 750 20.70 21.29 9.92
CA GLU A 750 20.85 22.30 10.97
C GLU A 750 20.42 23.71 10.51
N GLY A 751 19.84 24.49 11.42
CA GLY A 751 19.35 25.85 11.17
C GLY A 751 17.97 25.93 10.50
N LYS A 752 17.23 24.81 10.38
CA LYS A 752 15.90 24.75 9.74
C LYS A 752 14.86 24.01 10.59
N PRO A 753 13.55 24.17 10.29
CA PRO A 753 12.52 23.21 10.67
C PRO A 753 12.79 21.84 10.03
N GLN A 754 12.44 20.76 10.72
CA GLN A 754 12.76 19.39 10.31
C GLN A 754 11.51 18.60 9.87
N ALA A 755 11.70 17.63 8.97
CA ALA A 755 10.66 16.67 8.61
C ALA A 755 10.30 15.79 9.81
N SER A 756 9.19 16.13 10.48
CA SER A 756 8.74 15.50 11.73
C SER A 756 7.72 14.38 11.50
N PHE A 757 7.78 13.37 12.37
CA PHE A 757 6.78 12.31 12.50
C PHE A 757 5.80 12.51 13.67
N ASP A 758 6.00 13.54 14.49
CA ASP A 758 5.12 13.90 15.62
C ASP A 758 4.01 14.88 15.24
N LYS A 759 3.24 15.30 16.26
CA LYS A 759 2.18 16.33 16.22
C LYS A 759 2.59 17.64 15.51
N GLN A 760 3.88 17.93 15.29
CA GLN A 760 4.34 19.13 14.60
C GLN A 760 3.71 19.30 13.20
N TYR A 761 3.54 18.22 12.42
CA TYR A 761 2.87 18.28 11.11
C TYR A 761 1.45 18.87 11.23
N LEU A 762 0.66 18.39 12.19
CA LEU A 762 -0.67 18.90 12.48
C LEU A 762 -0.65 20.33 13.03
N ARG A 763 0.30 20.65 13.91
CA ARG A 763 0.48 22.01 14.47
C ARG A 763 0.76 23.03 13.38
N ASP A 764 1.62 22.69 12.42
CA ASP A 764 2.00 23.56 11.31
C ASP A 764 0.83 23.78 10.35
N TRP A 765 0.05 22.73 10.08
CA TRP A 765 -1.20 22.84 9.32
C TRP A 765 -2.24 23.74 10.03
N LEU A 766 -2.47 23.53 11.33
CA LEU A 766 -3.40 24.37 12.12
C LEU A 766 -2.96 25.84 12.17
N ILE A 767 -1.65 26.12 12.22
CA ILE A 767 -1.13 27.49 12.13
C ILE A 767 -1.39 28.08 10.75
N LYS A 768 -1.07 27.34 9.68
CA LYS A 768 -1.22 27.77 8.28
C LYS A 768 -2.67 28.11 7.93
N GLU A 769 -3.63 27.30 8.36
CA GLU A 769 -5.06 27.51 8.10
C GLU A 769 -5.73 28.50 9.08
N GLY A 770 -4.96 29.10 10.00
CA GLY A 770 -5.51 30.04 11.00
C GLY A 770 -6.47 29.37 11.99
N LEU A 771 -6.23 28.09 12.30
CA LEU A 771 -7.02 27.23 13.21
C LEU A 771 -6.31 26.94 14.55
N LYS A 772 -5.15 27.55 14.80
CA LYS A 772 -4.40 27.42 16.06
C LYS A 772 -5.31 27.66 17.28
N ALA A 773 -5.39 26.66 18.15
CA ALA A 773 -6.18 26.66 19.40
C ALA A 773 -7.68 26.99 19.21
N LYS A 774 -8.26 26.72 18.04
CA LYS A 774 -9.72 26.75 17.86
C LYS A 774 -10.34 25.43 18.30
N GLU A 775 -11.46 25.55 19.01
CA GLU A 775 -12.40 24.46 19.28
C GLU A 775 -13.14 24.01 18.00
N ASP A 776 -13.79 22.85 18.06
CA ASP A 776 -14.61 22.27 16.98
C ASP A 776 -13.91 22.10 15.61
N VAL A 777 -12.58 21.91 15.60
CA VAL A 777 -11.84 21.67 14.35
C VAL A 777 -12.00 20.22 13.89
N THR A 778 -12.56 20.03 12.70
CA THR A 778 -12.56 18.75 11.97
C THR A 778 -11.40 18.73 10.97
N LEU A 779 -10.51 17.75 11.08
CA LEU A 779 -9.38 17.55 10.17
C LEU A 779 -9.85 17.01 8.81
N PRO A 780 -9.39 17.56 7.68
CA PRO A 780 -9.68 17.01 6.36
C PRO A 780 -8.92 15.70 6.11
N GLU A 781 -9.46 14.85 5.25
CA GLU A 781 -8.98 13.47 5.05
C GLU A 781 -7.48 13.36 4.72
N HIS A 782 -6.92 14.30 3.96
CA HIS A 782 -5.49 14.29 3.63
C HIS A 782 -4.58 14.56 4.84
N VAL A 783 -5.03 15.38 5.80
CA VAL A 783 -4.30 15.61 7.08
C VAL A 783 -4.43 14.39 7.97
N VAL A 784 -5.62 13.77 8.01
CA VAL A 784 -5.85 12.52 8.75
C VAL A 784 -4.94 11.40 8.23
N SER A 785 -4.94 11.18 6.91
CA SER A 785 -4.14 10.17 6.22
C SER A 785 -2.63 10.41 6.39
N GLU A 786 -2.14 11.63 6.20
CA GLU A 786 -0.71 11.92 6.33
C GLU A 786 -0.22 11.88 7.79
N THR A 787 -1.05 12.29 8.75
CA THR A 787 -0.74 12.14 10.18
C THR A 787 -0.69 10.67 10.58
N ARG A 788 -1.64 9.85 10.10
CA ARG A 788 -1.65 8.39 10.28
C ARG A 788 -0.36 7.78 9.71
N ARG A 789 -0.05 8.08 8.44
CA ARG A 789 1.14 7.58 7.73
C ARG A 789 2.43 7.89 8.46
N LYS A 790 2.60 9.11 8.99
CA LYS A 790 3.77 9.53 9.78
C LYS A 790 3.92 8.75 11.09
N TYR A 791 2.82 8.49 11.78
CA TYR A 791 2.82 7.74 13.04
C TYR A 791 3.15 6.26 12.81
N GLU A 792 2.59 5.66 11.75
CA GLU A 792 2.85 4.28 11.35
C GLU A 792 4.31 4.12 10.86
N GLU A 793 4.82 5.07 10.07
CA GLU A 793 6.23 5.08 9.64
C GLU A 793 7.22 5.20 10.82
N ALA A 794 6.90 5.99 11.84
CA ALA A 794 7.70 6.06 13.07
C ALA A 794 7.70 4.73 13.84
N ARG A 795 6.54 4.08 13.98
CA ARG A 795 6.43 2.71 14.55
C ARG A 795 7.28 1.73 13.76
N ASP A 796 7.11 1.71 12.44
CA ASP A 796 7.71 0.71 11.57
C ASP A 796 9.23 0.82 11.53
N ARG A 797 9.79 2.03 11.49
CA ARG A 797 11.24 2.25 11.61
C ARG A 797 11.79 1.81 12.96
N VAL A 798 11.19 2.29 14.06
CA VAL A 798 11.61 1.93 15.44
C VAL A 798 11.61 0.42 15.65
N MET A 799 10.55 -0.27 15.22
CA MET A 799 10.42 -1.71 15.42
C MET A 799 11.21 -2.53 14.38
N GLY A 800 11.38 -2.01 13.16
CA GLY A 800 12.02 -2.72 12.05
C GLY A 800 11.02 -3.57 11.28
N LEU A 801 9.90 -2.96 10.90
CA LEU A 801 8.77 -3.58 10.23
C LEU A 801 8.61 -3.01 8.81
N GLY A 802 8.08 -3.83 7.91
CA GLY A 802 7.73 -3.43 6.54
C GLY A 802 8.92 -2.92 5.72
N GLN A 803 8.69 -1.88 4.93
CA GLN A 803 9.64 -1.32 3.95
C GLN A 803 10.89 -0.63 4.55
N PHE A 804 10.95 -0.45 5.88
CA PHE A 804 12.03 0.25 6.58
C PHE A 804 12.80 -0.65 7.58
N ALA A 805 12.73 -1.97 7.39
CA ALA A 805 13.30 -3.02 8.25
C ALA A 805 14.76 -3.37 7.95
#